data_AF-A0A0G1PN91-F1
#
_entry.id   AF-A0A0G1PN91-F1
#
_cell.length_a   1.000
_cell.length_b   1.000
_cell.length_c   1.000
_cell.angle_alpha   90.00
_cell.angle_beta   90.00
_cell.angle_gamma   90.00
#
_symmetry.space_group_name_H-M   'P 1'
#
loop_
_entity.id
_entity.type
_entity.pdbx_description
1 polymer ?
#
loop_
_entity_poly.entity_id
_entity_poly.type
_entity_poly.pdbx_seq_one_letter_code
_entity_poly.pdbx_strand_id
1 'polypeptide(L)'
;MRLFLCGLFLISGCEFFGPASVFDDTKPDDSGTIDTGAPCEEQAWYRDSDGDGYGISVSETWACEAPEGFVANGKDCDDDDPAVNPGAVEVCNGIDDNCDGEIDNDPDGDDIWYIDADSDGYGNPDMAQDCDGYDWFVSQAGDCNDLDPAVNPAATELCDEVDNDCDDTIDEDDAADATPWYEDFDGDLYGNLAVVRDACAEPEGYVADATDCDDTDAGVNPDASEFCDEKDNNCNSEVDEGVTLTFYADADADLYGDVGNTTEACLLTDGYTEDATDCDDDDPAVNPGAVEDCNGMDDDCNGEVDEGVTLTFYVDVDADLYGDAMVYVESCEAPTGYVADATDCNDATASAYPGADEYCDTLDNDCDSVVDESDAIDAGDWFADADGDLYGDVTMALRACMAPMGYVADATDCNDDTASAYPGASEYCDTLDNDCDSVVDESDAIDAPTWYTDLDTDGYGDAITATFSCTAPAGMIEDGTDCDDLDRSVHPNATEFCDEMDNDCDGLVDEERGNLFFADADGDGFGDPSVSSEACAAPLTYVADDTDCDDTDAGVNPGADELCNGLDDDCDGTLDEDATEMSAWYLDYDNDSFGNWMAQTWSCDQPAGYVADATDCNDLLSSVFPSASETCNGLDDDCDGTTDEGVKTTFYADADADGYGNVAVTEEACDPSEGFVYDSTDCDDADVDVNPGADEFCNSLDDNCDGTVDEDDAVDAPTWYADSDLDLYGDENNTLEVCTAPAGYIADATDCDDTDDLVNPEGIEICDDTIDNDCDGDTDLSDECLYEGTYTGTFEADVTLTAFGITDTCEGAVELDVAIDGEPMIFGEASCAFSGLFATYYADDIIGAIEGDIFSDMDAEGDLYDDDEIFSSIWTGIFDTDELDATFVGEGTLLGYAYTYDGTFETIYTP
;
A
#
# COMPACT_ATOMS: atom_id res chain seq x y z
N MET A 1 37.56 29.29 22.66
CA MET A 1 38.55 30.19 23.29
C MET A 1 39.97 29.69 22.90
N ARG A 2 40.69 30.40 22.00
CA ARG A 2 42.19 30.51 21.79
C ARG A 2 43.12 29.30 22.13
N LEU A 3 44.13 28.83 21.36
CA LEU A 3 45.31 29.50 20.73
C LEU A 3 46.26 28.43 20.05
N PHE A 4 46.70 28.56 18.78
CA PHE A 4 48.08 28.82 18.23
C PHE A 4 49.29 27.81 18.36
N LEU A 5 49.75 27.33 17.18
CA LEU A 5 51.08 27.51 16.48
C LEU A 5 52.29 26.53 16.55
N CYS A 6 52.82 26.20 15.34
CA CYS A 6 54.22 26.01 14.82
C CYS A 6 55.18 25.00 15.49
N GLY A 7 56.12 24.28 14.82
CA GLY A 7 56.63 24.21 13.44
C GLY A 7 58.11 23.69 13.40
N LEU A 8 58.48 22.98 12.31
CA LEU A 8 59.82 22.79 11.68
C LEU A 8 60.94 21.86 12.27
N PHE A 9 61.15 20.71 11.58
CA PHE A 9 62.33 20.26 10.78
C PHE A 9 63.75 19.97 11.38
N LEU A 10 64.22 18.70 11.28
CA LEU A 10 65.32 18.16 10.40
C LEU A 10 66.11 16.91 10.95
N ILE A 11 66.12 15.85 10.12
CA ILE A 11 67.23 14.92 9.72
C ILE A 11 67.53 13.59 10.48
N SER A 12 67.43 12.49 9.68
CA SER A 12 68.07 11.14 9.66
C SER A 12 67.82 10.12 10.80
N GLY A 13 67.52 8.84 10.57
CA GLY A 13 67.42 7.98 9.36
C GLY A 13 67.22 6.48 9.73
N CYS A 14 67.09 5.62 8.70
CA CYS A 14 66.99 4.12 8.62
C CYS A 14 65.58 3.48 8.53
N GLU A 15 65.10 3.21 7.29
CA GLU A 15 64.84 1.91 6.60
C GLU A 15 63.33 1.54 6.69
N PHE A 16 62.56 1.16 5.66
CA PHE A 16 62.64 0.10 4.64
C PHE A 16 61.62 0.43 3.49
N PHE A 17 61.96 0.13 2.21
CA PHE A 17 61.11 -0.09 1.00
C PHE A 17 59.91 0.85 0.74
N GLY A 18 59.82 1.66 -0.33
CA GLY A 18 60.15 1.44 -1.74
C GLY A 18 58.85 1.26 -2.56
N PRO A 19 58.77 1.66 -3.84
CA PRO A 19 59.14 2.98 -4.38
C PRO A 19 58.15 3.53 -5.44
N ALA A 20 58.25 4.85 -5.66
CA ALA A 20 58.24 5.61 -6.93
C ALA A 20 57.09 5.37 -7.96
N SER A 21 56.50 6.42 -8.55
CA SER A 21 57.22 7.48 -9.27
C SER A 21 56.36 8.73 -9.55
N VAL A 22 57.05 9.75 -10.04
CA VAL A 22 56.79 11.19 -9.97
C VAL A 22 56.59 11.74 -11.38
N PHE A 23 55.57 12.62 -11.49
CA PHE A 23 55.40 13.81 -12.34
C PHE A 23 55.88 13.80 -13.80
N ASP A 24 54.89 13.88 -14.68
CA ASP A 24 54.42 15.08 -15.39
C ASP A 24 55.45 16.11 -15.93
N ASP A 25 55.11 16.50 -17.15
CA ASP A 25 55.73 17.24 -18.24
C ASP A 25 56.37 18.59 -17.85
N THR A 26 57.52 18.89 -18.49
CA THR A 26 57.84 20.28 -18.80
C THR A 26 58.30 20.41 -20.25
N LYS A 27 57.49 21.06 -21.08
CA LYS A 27 57.95 21.82 -22.26
C LYS A 27 58.59 23.16 -21.82
N PRO A 28 59.33 23.92 -22.66
CA PRO A 28 60.37 23.60 -23.65
C PRO A 28 61.67 24.46 -23.50
N ASP A 29 62.70 24.07 -24.25
CA ASP A 29 63.85 24.77 -24.90
C ASP A 29 64.98 25.62 -24.21
N ASP A 30 66.14 25.52 -24.89
CA ASP A 30 67.25 26.45 -25.14
C ASP A 30 68.26 26.86 -24.03
N SER A 31 69.20 25.96 -23.66
CA SER A 31 70.57 26.42 -23.25
C SER A 31 71.79 25.44 -23.26
N GLY A 32 71.72 24.20 -23.79
CA GLY A 32 72.92 23.44 -24.22
C GLY A 32 73.84 22.71 -23.19
N THR A 33 73.84 21.36 -23.26
CA THR A 33 74.90 20.29 -23.14
C THR A 33 76.02 20.38 -22.06
N ILE A 34 76.67 19.29 -21.53
CA ILE A 34 77.33 18.09 -22.13
C ILE A 34 77.55 16.94 -21.09
N ASP A 35 77.59 15.71 -21.64
CA ASP A 35 77.89 14.31 -21.23
C ASP A 35 79.37 13.92 -20.83
N THR A 36 79.56 12.81 -20.07
CA THR A 36 80.83 12.04 -19.93
C THR A 36 80.63 10.51 -19.68
N GLY A 37 81.10 9.61 -20.57
CA GLY A 37 80.95 8.12 -20.51
C GLY A 37 82.15 7.24 -19.99
N ALA A 38 81.90 5.91 -19.83
CA ALA A 38 82.74 4.84 -19.22
C ALA A 38 82.78 3.51 -20.07
N PRO A 39 83.67 2.49 -19.80
CA PRO A 39 83.95 1.34 -20.71
C PRO A 39 83.06 0.07 -20.53
N CYS A 40 82.82 -0.70 -21.61
CA CYS A 40 81.82 -1.78 -21.77
C CYS A 40 82.33 -3.24 -21.65
N GLU A 41 81.42 -4.20 -21.37
CA GLU A 41 81.62 -5.67 -21.29
C GLU A 41 80.86 -6.36 -22.44
N GLU A 42 81.45 -7.33 -23.16
CA GLU A 42 80.83 -7.93 -24.37
C GLU A 42 79.78 -9.01 -24.04
N GLN A 43 78.60 -8.93 -24.66
CA GLN A 43 77.50 -9.92 -24.56
C GLN A 43 77.08 -10.46 -25.94
N ALA A 44 76.24 -11.50 -25.95
CA ALA A 44 75.65 -12.06 -27.17
C ALA A 44 74.49 -11.18 -27.68
N TRP A 45 74.44 -10.99 -28.99
CA TRP A 45 73.41 -10.25 -29.72
C TRP A 45 72.95 -11.11 -30.90
N TYR A 46 71.64 -11.24 -31.09
CA TYR A 46 70.95 -12.04 -32.09
C TYR A 46 70.46 -11.13 -33.20
N ARG A 47 70.62 -11.55 -34.45
CA ARG A 47 70.12 -10.76 -35.58
C ARG A 47 68.61 -10.59 -35.41
N ASP A 48 68.15 -9.39 -35.73
CA ASP A 48 66.75 -8.99 -35.75
C ASP A 48 66.55 -8.38 -37.15
N SER A 49 65.97 -9.17 -38.06
CA SER A 49 65.88 -8.82 -39.48
C SER A 49 64.69 -7.92 -39.78
N ASP A 50 63.59 -8.12 -39.06
CA ASP A 50 62.31 -7.42 -39.24
C ASP A 50 62.11 -6.21 -38.30
N GLY A 51 62.88 -6.13 -37.22
CA GLY A 51 62.95 -5.00 -36.30
C GLY A 51 61.93 -5.03 -35.16
N ASP A 52 61.38 -6.18 -34.78
CA ASP A 52 60.36 -6.30 -33.74
C ASP A 52 60.92 -6.28 -32.30
N GLY A 53 62.24 -6.40 -32.17
CA GLY A 53 62.93 -6.37 -30.88
C GLY A 53 63.19 -7.75 -30.28
N TYR A 54 62.82 -8.84 -30.94
CA TYR A 54 63.27 -10.20 -30.74
C TYR A 54 64.21 -10.59 -31.89
N GLY A 55 65.07 -11.56 -31.65
CA GLY A 55 66.01 -11.99 -32.67
C GLY A 55 66.15 -13.50 -32.67
N ILE A 56 66.62 -14.06 -33.78
CA ILE A 56 66.68 -15.50 -33.93
C ILE A 56 67.94 -16.10 -33.30
N SER A 57 67.75 -17.07 -32.40
CA SER A 57 68.83 -17.74 -31.64
C SER A 57 69.96 -18.30 -32.52
N VAL A 58 69.66 -18.68 -33.76
CA VAL A 58 70.63 -19.32 -34.65
C VAL A 58 71.58 -18.34 -35.33
N SER A 59 71.38 -17.02 -35.18
CA SER A 59 72.16 -15.96 -35.83
C SER A 59 72.75 -14.96 -34.82
N GLU A 60 73.66 -15.44 -33.95
CA GLU A 60 74.27 -14.64 -32.88
C GLU A 60 75.69 -14.08 -33.19
N THR A 61 76.03 -12.96 -32.54
CA THR A 61 77.35 -12.32 -32.53
C THR A 61 77.68 -11.74 -31.16
N TRP A 62 78.95 -11.41 -30.88
CA TRP A 62 79.38 -10.95 -29.56
C TRP A 62 80.00 -9.55 -29.64
N ALA A 63 79.44 -8.61 -28.87
CA ALA A 63 79.89 -7.22 -28.84
C ALA A 63 79.51 -6.52 -27.53
N CYS A 64 80.25 -5.46 -27.21
CA CYS A 64 80.06 -4.58 -26.06
C CYS A 64 78.72 -3.83 -26.06
N GLU A 65 78.33 -3.35 -27.24
CA GLU A 65 77.10 -2.63 -27.51
C GLU A 65 76.46 -3.29 -28.74
N ALA A 66 75.14 -3.21 -28.85
CA ALA A 66 74.37 -3.84 -29.91
C ALA A 66 74.90 -3.44 -31.29
N PRO A 67 75.34 -4.40 -32.11
CA PRO A 67 75.54 -4.15 -33.53
C PRO A 67 74.23 -3.74 -34.19
N GLU A 68 74.29 -2.88 -35.21
CA GLU A 68 73.09 -2.43 -35.94
C GLU A 68 72.36 -3.63 -36.57
N GLY A 69 71.06 -3.78 -36.23
CA GLY A 69 70.20 -4.90 -36.64
C GLY A 69 70.35 -6.17 -35.79
N PHE A 70 70.72 -6.04 -34.51
CA PHE A 70 70.81 -7.16 -33.57
C PHE A 70 70.28 -6.76 -32.17
N VAL A 71 69.63 -7.70 -31.47
CA VAL A 71 68.99 -7.56 -30.15
C VAL A 71 69.47 -8.62 -29.15
N ALA A 72 69.19 -8.47 -27.86
CA ALA A 72 69.80 -9.32 -26.82
C ALA A 72 69.05 -10.64 -26.54
N ASN A 73 67.82 -10.79 -27.04
CA ASN A 73 66.87 -11.89 -26.79
C ASN A 73 66.72 -12.79 -28.05
N GLY A 74 67.42 -13.92 -28.07
CA GLY A 74 67.40 -14.86 -29.18
C GLY A 74 66.15 -15.75 -29.30
N LYS A 75 64.95 -15.26 -28.96
CA LYS A 75 63.75 -16.11 -28.77
C LYS A 75 62.75 -16.09 -29.93
N ASP A 76 63.06 -15.40 -31.00
CA ASP A 76 62.21 -15.35 -32.18
C ASP A 76 62.23 -16.69 -32.94
N CYS A 77 61.05 -17.18 -33.35
CA CYS A 77 60.90 -18.38 -34.17
C CYS A 77 60.82 -18.10 -35.69
N ASP A 78 60.52 -16.87 -36.13
CA ASP A 78 60.61 -16.42 -37.53
C ASP A 78 61.08 -14.95 -37.68
N ASP A 79 62.42 -14.75 -37.65
CA ASP A 79 63.15 -13.46 -37.71
C ASP A 79 62.87 -12.54 -38.91
N ASP A 80 62.09 -13.00 -39.88
CA ASP A 80 61.72 -12.24 -41.07
C ASP A 80 60.26 -11.73 -41.01
N ASP A 81 59.49 -12.07 -39.97
CA ASP A 81 58.11 -11.60 -39.72
C ASP A 81 57.92 -11.01 -38.31
N PRO A 82 57.73 -9.67 -38.20
CA PRO A 82 57.66 -9.00 -36.90
C PRO A 82 56.36 -9.28 -36.12
N ALA A 83 55.43 -10.05 -36.69
CA ALA A 83 54.23 -10.52 -36.01
C ALA A 83 54.43 -11.85 -35.28
N VAL A 84 55.52 -12.58 -35.53
CA VAL A 84 55.77 -13.91 -34.98
C VAL A 84 56.91 -13.84 -33.97
N ASN A 85 56.57 -13.63 -32.70
CA ASN A 85 57.54 -13.56 -31.62
C ASN A 85 56.91 -13.87 -30.26
N PRO A 86 57.70 -14.17 -29.21
CA PRO A 86 57.17 -14.56 -27.90
C PRO A 86 56.33 -13.55 -27.11
N GLY A 87 56.14 -12.34 -27.64
CA GLY A 87 55.21 -11.35 -27.10
C GLY A 87 54.01 -11.10 -28.00
N ALA A 88 53.88 -11.81 -29.12
CA ALA A 88 52.72 -11.79 -29.97
C ALA A 88 51.55 -12.52 -29.30
N VAL A 89 50.34 -12.13 -29.67
CA VAL A 89 49.10 -12.80 -29.29
C VAL A 89 48.75 -13.74 -30.44
N GLU A 90 48.33 -14.97 -30.12
CA GLU A 90 47.87 -15.94 -31.13
C GLU A 90 46.71 -15.34 -31.92
N VAL A 91 46.77 -15.40 -33.24
CA VAL A 91 45.64 -15.03 -34.10
C VAL A 91 45.39 -16.17 -35.06
N CYS A 92 44.13 -16.62 -35.22
CA CYS A 92 43.75 -17.85 -35.94
C CYS A 92 44.21 -17.86 -37.40
N ASN A 93 45.48 -18.21 -37.63
CA ASN A 93 46.17 -18.10 -38.92
C ASN A 93 47.00 -19.36 -39.24
N GLY A 94 47.05 -20.33 -38.31
CA GLY A 94 47.78 -21.60 -38.46
C GLY A 94 49.27 -21.52 -38.18
N ILE A 95 49.77 -20.42 -37.61
CA ILE A 95 51.15 -20.17 -37.20
C ILE A 95 51.17 -20.05 -35.68
N ASP A 96 52.19 -20.61 -35.04
CA ASP A 96 52.49 -20.40 -33.62
C ASP A 96 53.11 -18.98 -33.49
N ASP A 97 52.25 -17.96 -33.46
CA ASP A 97 52.63 -16.55 -33.51
C ASP A 97 53.45 -16.16 -32.27
N ASN A 98 53.14 -16.76 -31.11
CA ASN A 98 53.79 -16.48 -29.84
C ASN A 98 54.98 -17.42 -29.52
N CYS A 99 55.34 -18.30 -30.45
CA CYS A 99 56.47 -19.23 -30.35
C CYS A 99 56.49 -20.09 -29.06
N ASP A 100 55.34 -20.39 -28.45
CA ASP A 100 55.24 -21.20 -27.22
C ASP A 100 55.11 -22.71 -27.48
N GLY A 101 54.79 -23.08 -28.72
CA GLY A 101 54.73 -24.46 -29.21
C GLY A 101 53.33 -25.05 -29.38
N GLU A 102 52.27 -24.30 -29.03
CA GLU A 102 50.89 -24.58 -29.41
C GLU A 102 50.50 -23.67 -30.60
N ILE A 103 49.45 -24.02 -31.38
CA ILE A 103 49.04 -23.24 -32.57
C ILE A 103 47.59 -22.78 -32.33
N ASP A 104 47.33 -21.47 -32.45
CA ASP A 104 46.00 -20.84 -32.44
C ASP A 104 45.15 -21.13 -31.18
N ASN A 105 45.76 -21.18 -30.00
CA ASN A 105 45.05 -21.43 -28.73
C ASN A 105 44.83 -20.13 -27.94
N ASP A 106 43.78 -19.39 -28.26
CA ASP A 106 43.38 -18.22 -27.48
C ASP A 106 42.67 -18.63 -26.17
N PRO A 107 43.12 -18.21 -24.98
CA PRO A 107 42.42 -18.43 -23.72
C PRO A 107 41.22 -17.50 -23.48
N ASP A 108 40.98 -16.47 -24.29
CA ASP A 108 40.03 -15.39 -23.98
C ASP A 108 38.63 -15.52 -24.65
N GLY A 109 38.43 -16.33 -25.71
CA GLY A 109 37.09 -16.79 -26.12
C GLY A 109 36.18 -15.79 -26.84
N ASP A 110 36.74 -14.83 -27.59
CA ASP A 110 36.01 -13.66 -28.09
C ASP A 110 35.42 -13.79 -29.52
N ASP A 111 35.66 -14.88 -30.26
CA ASP A 111 35.24 -15.01 -31.68
C ASP A 111 34.25 -16.18 -31.90
N ILE A 112 32.97 -15.99 -31.54
CA ILE A 112 31.87 -16.93 -31.83
C ILE A 112 31.27 -16.60 -33.21
N TRP A 113 31.16 -17.61 -34.08
CA TRP A 113 30.59 -17.48 -35.43
C TRP A 113 29.30 -18.31 -35.57
N TYR A 114 28.25 -17.72 -36.14
CA TYR A 114 26.91 -18.29 -36.38
C TYR A 114 26.73 -18.63 -37.85
N ILE A 115 26.02 -19.71 -38.16
CA ILE A 115 25.71 -20.12 -39.52
C ILE A 115 24.78 -19.09 -40.13
N ASP A 116 25.12 -18.56 -41.30
CA ASP A 116 24.31 -17.65 -42.11
C ASP A 116 23.96 -18.39 -43.40
N ALA A 117 22.85 -19.13 -43.37
CA ALA A 117 22.50 -20.06 -44.44
C ALA A 117 21.84 -19.38 -45.64
N ASP A 118 21.30 -18.17 -45.47
CA ASP A 118 20.63 -17.40 -46.52
C ASP A 118 21.40 -16.16 -47.03
N SER A 119 22.51 -15.82 -46.36
CA SER A 119 23.46 -14.75 -46.66
C SER A 119 22.99 -13.32 -46.41
N ASP A 120 22.14 -13.09 -45.40
CA ASP A 120 21.60 -11.76 -45.06
C ASP A 120 22.47 -10.95 -44.07
N GLY A 121 23.37 -11.62 -43.35
CA GLY A 121 24.30 -11.02 -42.41
C GLY A 121 24.01 -11.29 -40.92
N TYR A 122 22.86 -11.88 -40.61
CA TYR A 122 22.54 -12.51 -39.33
C TYR A 122 22.65 -14.02 -39.47
N GLY A 123 22.86 -14.69 -38.35
CA GLY A 123 23.02 -16.14 -38.36
C GLY A 123 22.24 -16.76 -37.24
N ASN A 124 21.89 -18.02 -37.43
CA ASN A 124 21.09 -18.77 -36.47
C ASN A 124 21.79 -18.81 -35.10
N PRO A 125 21.19 -18.23 -34.04
CA PRO A 125 21.80 -18.13 -32.71
C PRO A 125 22.07 -19.51 -32.08
N ASP A 126 21.35 -20.55 -32.48
CA ASP A 126 21.46 -21.92 -31.97
C ASP A 126 22.59 -22.74 -32.62
N MET A 127 23.30 -22.20 -33.63
CA MET A 127 24.35 -22.93 -34.36
C MET A 127 25.74 -22.27 -34.30
N ALA A 128 26.16 -21.83 -33.11
CA ALA A 128 27.48 -21.26 -32.83
C ALA A 128 28.64 -22.30 -32.92
N GLN A 129 29.75 -21.97 -33.61
CA GLN A 129 31.01 -22.73 -33.60
C GLN A 129 32.25 -21.88 -33.32
N ASP A 130 33.21 -22.48 -32.60
CA ASP A 130 34.51 -21.88 -32.26
C ASP A 130 35.59 -22.37 -33.24
N CYS A 131 36.09 -21.43 -34.05
CA CYS A 131 37.28 -21.49 -34.92
C CYS A 131 37.32 -22.50 -36.09
N ASP A 132 36.29 -22.50 -36.95
CA ASP A 132 36.32 -23.12 -38.29
C ASP A 132 35.67 -22.20 -39.35
N GLY A 133 36.29 -21.06 -39.69
CA GLY A 133 35.78 -20.12 -40.70
C GLY A 133 35.68 -20.72 -42.11
N TYR A 134 34.45 -21.04 -42.55
CA TYR A 134 34.08 -21.22 -43.95
C TYR A 134 33.14 -20.08 -44.40
N ASP A 135 32.99 -19.92 -45.72
CA ASP A 135 32.30 -18.82 -46.45
C ASP A 135 30.78 -18.60 -46.12
N TRP A 136 30.25 -19.15 -45.02
CA TRP A 136 28.82 -19.21 -44.65
C TRP A 136 28.57 -18.98 -43.14
N PHE A 137 29.41 -18.17 -42.48
CA PHE A 137 29.24 -17.79 -41.08
C PHE A 137 29.36 -16.28 -40.87
N VAL A 138 28.60 -15.74 -39.90
CA VAL A 138 28.59 -14.33 -39.48
C VAL A 138 28.74 -14.19 -37.96
N SER A 139 29.02 -12.98 -37.48
CA SER A 139 29.21 -12.67 -36.05
C SER A 139 27.97 -12.08 -35.38
N GLN A 140 26.93 -11.79 -36.16
CA GLN A 140 25.65 -11.29 -35.65
C GLN A 140 24.70 -12.47 -35.54
N ALA A 141 24.20 -12.73 -34.34
CA ALA A 141 23.21 -13.77 -34.08
C ALA A 141 21.79 -13.18 -34.15
N GLY A 142 20.77 -14.04 -34.06
CA GLY A 142 19.38 -13.63 -33.83
C GLY A 142 18.45 -13.83 -35.02
N ASP A 143 18.93 -14.45 -36.10
CA ASP A 143 18.07 -14.86 -37.20
C ASP A 143 17.15 -16.02 -36.76
N CYS A 144 15.86 -15.73 -36.63
CA CYS A 144 14.80 -16.68 -36.27
C CYS A 144 14.34 -17.56 -37.44
N ASN A 145 14.74 -17.24 -38.68
CA ASN A 145 14.56 -18.10 -39.85
C ASN A 145 15.72 -17.95 -40.86
N ASP A 146 16.85 -18.58 -40.54
CA ASP A 146 18.14 -18.59 -41.29
C ASP A 146 18.06 -19.16 -42.73
N LEU A 147 16.86 -19.44 -43.24
CA LEU A 147 16.59 -19.82 -44.63
C LEU A 147 15.88 -18.70 -45.43
N ASP A 148 15.45 -17.62 -44.78
CA ASP A 148 14.71 -16.51 -45.38
C ASP A 148 15.35 -15.14 -45.10
N PRO A 149 16.01 -14.51 -46.09
CA PRO A 149 16.72 -13.22 -45.92
C PRO A 149 15.83 -12.03 -45.56
N ALA A 150 14.51 -12.22 -45.53
CA ALA A 150 13.54 -11.23 -45.10
C ALA A 150 13.23 -11.30 -43.60
N VAL A 151 13.68 -12.35 -42.90
CA VAL A 151 13.42 -12.62 -41.49
C VAL A 151 14.72 -12.52 -40.70
N ASN A 152 14.96 -11.41 -40.00
CA ASN A 152 16.16 -11.19 -39.18
C ASN A 152 15.99 -9.97 -38.27
N PRO A 153 16.80 -9.82 -37.21
CA PRO A 153 16.74 -8.70 -36.23
C PRO A 153 16.83 -7.27 -36.76
N ALA A 154 17.08 -7.06 -38.04
CA ALA A 154 17.06 -5.75 -38.68
C ALA A 154 16.12 -5.66 -39.88
N ALA A 155 15.27 -6.66 -40.08
CA ALA A 155 14.13 -6.59 -40.94
C ALA A 155 13.11 -5.59 -40.38
N THR A 156 11.97 -5.48 -41.04
CA THR A 156 10.92 -4.54 -40.65
C THR A 156 9.64 -5.35 -40.64
N GLU A 157 8.94 -5.37 -39.51
CA GLU A 157 7.67 -6.06 -39.36
C GLU A 157 6.65 -5.67 -40.41
N LEU A 158 5.98 -6.69 -40.92
CA LEU A 158 4.84 -6.64 -41.81
C LEU A 158 3.69 -7.44 -41.19
N CYS A 159 2.45 -7.11 -41.54
CA CYS A 159 1.28 -7.89 -41.15
C CYS A 159 1.12 -9.12 -42.08
N ASP A 160 2.01 -10.11 -41.97
CA ASP A 160 2.05 -11.29 -42.84
C ASP A 160 2.12 -12.65 -42.11
N GLU A 161 1.79 -12.66 -40.82
CA GLU A 161 1.79 -13.81 -39.89
C GLU A 161 3.18 -14.41 -39.66
N VAL A 162 4.24 -13.64 -39.95
CA VAL A 162 5.63 -14.00 -39.73
C VAL A 162 6.30 -12.92 -38.90
N ASP A 163 6.94 -13.31 -37.80
CA ASP A 163 7.86 -12.44 -37.04
C ASP A 163 9.06 -12.12 -37.94
N ASN A 164 9.05 -10.95 -38.61
CA ASN A 164 10.07 -10.64 -39.60
C ASN A 164 11.37 -10.16 -38.94
N ASP A 165 11.31 -9.57 -37.74
CA ASP A 165 12.40 -8.91 -37.04
C ASP A 165 12.85 -9.63 -35.78
N CYS A 166 12.36 -10.86 -35.63
CA CYS A 166 12.83 -11.86 -34.68
C CYS A 166 12.88 -11.33 -33.25
N ASP A 167 11.84 -10.59 -32.87
CA ASP A 167 11.66 -10.06 -31.52
C ASP A 167 10.66 -10.87 -30.67
N ASP A 168 10.24 -12.03 -31.20
CA ASP A 168 9.32 -13.01 -30.63
C ASP A 168 7.85 -12.55 -30.62
N THR A 169 7.53 -11.57 -31.46
CA THR A 169 6.16 -11.12 -31.68
C THR A 169 5.80 -11.26 -33.16
N ILE A 170 4.58 -11.72 -33.42
CA ILE A 170 4.08 -11.89 -34.79
C ILE A 170 3.06 -10.79 -35.04
N ASP A 171 3.25 -10.01 -36.11
CA ASP A 171 2.33 -8.97 -36.58
C ASP A 171 1.98 -7.92 -35.49
N GLU A 172 3.00 -7.28 -34.92
CA GLU A 172 2.82 -6.18 -33.95
C GLU A 172 2.01 -5.00 -34.51
N ASP A 173 1.34 -4.28 -33.62
CA ASP A 173 0.54 -3.10 -33.96
C ASP A 173 1.38 -1.96 -34.62
N ASP A 174 2.72 -1.99 -34.53
CA ASP A 174 3.62 -1.03 -35.18
C ASP A 174 4.29 -1.54 -36.49
N ALA A 175 3.81 -2.66 -37.02
CA ALA A 175 4.20 -3.17 -38.34
C ALA A 175 4.09 -2.09 -39.43
N ALA A 176 5.03 -2.08 -40.37
CA ALA A 176 5.17 -0.99 -41.34
C ALA A 176 4.01 -0.85 -42.32
N ASP A 177 3.18 -1.89 -42.48
CA ASP A 177 1.95 -1.91 -43.27
C ASP A 177 0.67 -2.12 -42.45
N ALA A 178 0.73 -1.93 -41.12
CA ALA A 178 -0.43 -1.89 -40.24
C ALA A 178 -1.49 -0.90 -40.76
N THR A 179 -2.76 -1.33 -40.73
CA THR A 179 -3.88 -0.53 -41.23
C THR A 179 -4.45 0.37 -40.13
N PRO A 180 -4.87 1.61 -40.44
CA PRO A 180 -5.45 2.50 -39.43
C PRO A 180 -6.88 2.11 -39.10
N TRP A 181 -7.16 1.91 -37.81
CA TRP A 181 -8.47 1.69 -37.21
C TRP A 181 -8.85 2.87 -36.31
N TYR A 182 -10.13 3.21 -36.24
CA TYR A 182 -10.64 4.37 -35.52
C TYR A 182 -11.54 3.91 -34.37
N GLU A 183 -11.32 4.43 -33.16
CA GLU A 183 -12.13 4.06 -31.98
C GLU A 183 -13.61 4.30 -32.28
N ASP A 184 -14.44 3.29 -32.01
CA ASP A 184 -15.92 3.32 -32.10
C ASP A 184 -16.44 3.16 -30.67
N PHE A 185 -16.48 4.28 -29.95
CA PHE A 185 -16.78 4.25 -28.52
C PHE A 185 -18.28 4.06 -28.21
N ASP A 186 -19.16 4.36 -29.16
CA ASP A 186 -20.63 4.24 -28.99
C ASP A 186 -21.28 3.06 -29.74
N GLY A 187 -20.53 2.37 -30.59
CA GLY A 187 -20.87 1.10 -31.22
C GLY A 187 -21.75 1.22 -32.46
N ASP A 188 -21.66 2.34 -33.19
CA ASP A 188 -22.50 2.62 -34.37
C ASP A 188 -21.83 2.30 -35.72
N LEU A 189 -20.59 1.80 -35.67
CA LEU A 189 -19.72 1.43 -36.79
C LEU A 189 -19.06 2.61 -37.54
N TYR A 190 -19.14 3.82 -37.00
CA TYR A 190 -18.35 4.97 -37.44
C TYR A 190 -17.38 5.36 -36.33
N GLY A 191 -16.11 5.51 -36.68
CA GLY A 191 -15.06 5.75 -35.71
C GLY A 191 -14.51 7.17 -35.73
N ASN A 192 -13.87 7.53 -34.63
CA ASN A 192 -13.28 8.83 -34.39
C ASN A 192 -11.98 9.06 -35.16
N LEU A 193 -11.97 9.99 -36.12
CA LEU A 193 -10.76 10.38 -36.87
C LEU A 193 -9.61 10.89 -35.98
N ALA A 194 -9.89 11.35 -34.75
CA ALA A 194 -8.88 11.83 -33.82
C ALA A 194 -8.23 10.73 -32.96
N VAL A 195 -8.87 9.56 -32.86
CA VAL A 195 -8.38 8.40 -32.10
C VAL A 195 -8.16 7.25 -33.08
N VAL A 196 -6.95 7.23 -33.65
CA VAL A 196 -6.51 6.21 -34.61
C VAL A 196 -5.50 5.28 -33.95
N ARG A 197 -5.66 3.98 -34.21
CA ARG A 197 -4.71 2.94 -33.85
C ARG A 197 -4.34 2.17 -35.12
N ASP A 198 -3.08 2.18 -35.48
CA ASP A 198 -2.59 1.29 -36.54
C ASP A 198 -2.51 -0.13 -35.93
N ALA A 199 -3.05 -1.13 -36.62
CA ALA A 199 -3.04 -2.53 -36.20
C ALA A 199 -3.21 -3.48 -37.40
N CYS A 200 -2.66 -4.68 -37.30
CA CYS A 200 -2.77 -5.71 -38.33
C CYS A 200 -4.16 -6.36 -38.38
N ALA A 201 -4.85 -6.45 -37.25
CA ALA A 201 -6.23 -6.93 -37.12
C ALA A 201 -7.15 -5.86 -36.51
N GLU A 202 -8.47 -5.96 -36.74
CA GLU A 202 -9.48 -5.06 -36.17
C GLU A 202 -9.42 -5.09 -34.64
N PRO A 203 -9.02 -3.98 -33.98
CA PRO A 203 -9.04 -3.91 -32.53
C PRO A 203 -10.46 -3.97 -31.97
N GLU A 204 -10.64 -4.61 -30.82
CA GLU A 204 -11.91 -4.55 -30.11
C GLU A 204 -12.28 -3.08 -29.80
N GLY A 205 -13.45 -2.65 -30.28
CA GLY A 205 -13.94 -1.27 -30.12
C GLY A 205 -13.38 -0.25 -31.12
N TYR A 206 -12.83 -0.69 -32.25
CA TYR A 206 -12.38 0.18 -33.34
C TYR A 206 -12.96 -0.30 -34.68
N VAL A 207 -13.15 0.61 -35.64
CA VAL A 207 -13.69 0.34 -36.98
C VAL A 207 -12.89 1.04 -38.07
N ALA A 208 -13.05 0.59 -39.32
CA ALA A 208 -12.29 1.13 -40.45
C ALA A 208 -12.81 2.48 -40.98
N ASP A 209 -14.07 2.84 -40.70
CA ASP A 209 -14.66 4.10 -41.18
C ASP A 209 -14.38 5.23 -40.18
N ALA A 210 -13.81 6.34 -40.65
CA ALA A 210 -13.32 7.45 -39.82
C ALA A 210 -14.25 8.67 -39.84
N THR A 211 -15.52 8.49 -40.16
CA THR A 211 -16.42 9.58 -40.52
C THR A 211 -17.33 10.05 -39.39
N ASP A 212 -17.11 9.58 -38.16
CA ASP A 212 -17.81 10.04 -36.97
C ASP A 212 -17.30 11.41 -36.49
N CYS A 213 -18.22 12.32 -36.16
CA CYS A 213 -17.92 13.65 -35.63
C CYS A 213 -18.21 13.83 -34.13
N ASP A 214 -18.91 12.90 -33.48
CA ASP A 214 -19.14 12.79 -32.03
C ASP A 214 -19.29 11.32 -31.61
N ASP A 215 -18.15 10.62 -31.58
CA ASP A 215 -17.95 9.20 -31.25
C ASP A 215 -18.42 8.76 -29.84
N THR A 216 -19.10 9.66 -29.11
CA THR A 216 -19.72 9.36 -27.81
C THR A 216 -21.24 9.26 -27.88
N ASP A 217 -21.80 9.39 -29.08
CA ASP A 217 -23.23 9.49 -29.36
C ASP A 217 -23.58 8.79 -30.68
N ALA A 218 -23.99 7.52 -30.61
CA ALA A 218 -24.40 6.66 -31.74
C ALA A 218 -25.53 7.24 -32.62
N GLY A 219 -26.11 8.39 -32.23
CA GLY A 219 -27.04 9.17 -33.04
C GLY A 219 -26.39 10.24 -33.92
N VAL A 220 -25.06 10.38 -33.91
CA VAL A 220 -24.31 11.44 -34.59
C VAL A 220 -23.27 10.83 -35.54
N ASN A 221 -23.73 10.47 -36.74
CA ASN A 221 -22.90 9.84 -37.76
C ASN A 221 -23.36 10.28 -39.16
N PRO A 222 -22.59 10.06 -40.24
CA PRO A 222 -22.91 10.56 -41.59
C PRO A 222 -24.29 10.18 -42.14
N ASP A 223 -24.90 9.11 -41.64
CA ASP A 223 -26.21 8.62 -42.06
C ASP A 223 -27.36 9.09 -41.16
N ALA A 224 -27.06 9.79 -40.07
CA ALA A 224 -28.05 10.31 -39.14
C ALA A 224 -28.94 11.41 -39.75
N SER A 225 -30.09 11.65 -39.12
CA SER A 225 -31.02 12.72 -39.51
C SER A 225 -30.89 13.91 -38.57
N GLU A 226 -30.97 15.14 -39.10
CA GLU A 226 -30.90 16.37 -38.30
C GLU A 226 -32.11 16.53 -37.37
N PHE A 227 -31.83 16.97 -36.14
CA PHE A 227 -32.82 17.45 -35.16
C PHE A 227 -32.61 18.94 -34.88
N CYS A 228 -33.41 19.55 -33.99
CA CYS A 228 -33.18 20.92 -33.52
C CYS A 228 -32.46 20.86 -32.18
N ASP A 229 -31.20 20.44 -32.19
CA ASP A 229 -30.39 20.20 -30.99
C ASP A 229 -29.05 20.94 -31.02
N GLU A 230 -28.83 21.82 -32.01
CA GLU A 230 -27.59 22.56 -32.25
C GLU A 230 -26.38 21.64 -32.53
N LYS A 231 -26.60 20.35 -32.82
CA LYS A 231 -25.56 19.42 -33.27
C LYS A 231 -25.63 19.26 -34.79
N ASP A 232 -24.48 18.95 -35.37
CA ASP A 232 -24.37 18.47 -36.76
C ASP A 232 -24.55 16.95 -36.70
N ASN A 233 -25.80 16.47 -36.61
CA ASN A 233 -26.04 15.05 -36.36
C ASN A 233 -25.51 14.19 -37.51
N ASN A 234 -25.52 14.70 -38.75
CA ASN A 234 -25.07 13.94 -39.92
C ASN A 234 -23.65 14.23 -40.39
N CYS A 235 -22.83 14.87 -39.54
CA CYS A 235 -21.42 15.15 -39.78
C CYS A 235 -21.10 15.81 -41.13
N ASN A 236 -22.02 16.63 -41.68
CA ASN A 236 -21.86 17.26 -42.99
C ASN A 236 -21.32 18.71 -42.92
N SER A 237 -21.01 19.19 -41.71
CA SER A 237 -20.55 20.54 -41.35
C SER A 237 -21.59 21.65 -41.48
N GLU A 238 -22.86 21.30 -41.61
CA GLU A 238 -24.01 22.18 -41.47
C GLU A 238 -24.77 21.77 -40.16
N VAL A 239 -25.44 22.70 -39.47
CA VAL A 239 -26.12 22.44 -38.18
C VAL A 239 -27.62 22.73 -38.29
N ASP A 240 -28.46 21.74 -37.95
CA ASP A 240 -29.94 21.78 -37.91
C ASP A 240 -30.61 22.11 -39.27
N GLU A 241 -30.06 21.65 -40.40
CA GLU A 241 -30.60 21.99 -41.73
C GLU A 241 -31.88 21.24 -42.07
N GLY A 242 -32.90 22.01 -42.45
CA GLY A 242 -34.14 21.46 -43.00
C GLY A 242 -35.20 21.10 -41.94
N VAL A 243 -34.97 21.44 -40.67
CA VAL A 243 -35.91 21.24 -39.55
C VAL A 243 -36.38 22.57 -38.92
N THR A 244 -37.65 22.63 -38.50
CA THR A 244 -38.25 23.80 -37.80
C THR A 244 -39.35 23.35 -36.83
N LEU A 245 -39.43 23.97 -35.64
CA LEU A 245 -40.48 23.80 -34.63
C LEU A 245 -41.47 24.98 -34.66
N THR A 246 -42.65 24.80 -34.06
CA THR A 246 -43.67 25.87 -33.91
C THR A 246 -43.70 26.36 -32.47
N PHE A 247 -43.56 27.67 -32.25
CA PHE A 247 -43.62 28.32 -30.94
C PHE A 247 -44.84 29.26 -30.84
N TYR A 248 -45.36 29.48 -29.63
CA TYR A 248 -46.54 30.26 -29.26
C TYR A 248 -46.13 31.52 -28.49
N ALA A 249 -46.74 32.67 -28.73
CA ALA A 249 -46.36 33.90 -28.04
C ALA A 249 -46.63 33.78 -26.53
N ASP A 250 -45.67 34.22 -25.72
CA ASP A 250 -45.71 34.20 -24.26
C ASP A 250 -45.55 35.66 -23.79
N ALA A 251 -46.67 36.32 -23.52
CA ALA A 251 -46.68 37.77 -23.30
C ALA A 251 -46.32 38.19 -21.88
N ASP A 252 -46.55 37.33 -20.89
CA ASP A 252 -46.29 37.57 -19.48
C ASP A 252 -45.05 36.83 -18.92
N ALA A 253 -44.44 35.97 -19.74
CA ALA A 253 -43.19 35.25 -19.53
C ALA A 253 -43.29 34.10 -18.50
N ASP A 254 -44.38 33.33 -18.53
CA ASP A 254 -44.62 32.18 -17.64
C ASP A 254 -44.36 30.81 -18.28
N LEU A 255 -43.97 30.78 -19.56
CA LEU A 255 -43.70 29.59 -20.38
C LEU A 255 -44.94 28.84 -20.89
N TYR A 256 -46.13 29.38 -20.72
CA TYR A 256 -47.34 28.95 -21.41
C TYR A 256 -47.76 30.07 -22.39
N GLY A 257 -48.31 29.71 -23.55
CA GLY A 257 -48.46 30.67 -24.64
C GLY A 257 -49.80 30.60 -25.37
N ASP A 258 -50.14 31.70 -26.02
CA ASP A 258 -51.40 31.85 -26.76
C ASP A 258 -51.42 30.99 -28.04
N VAL A 259 -52.29 29.96 -28.04
CA VAL A 259 -52.61 29.11 -29.21
C VAL A 259 -53.02 29.91 -30.46
N GLY A 260 -53.45 31.17 -30.30
CA GLY A 260 -53.83 32.10 -31.35
C GLY A 260 -52.67 32.82 -32.05
N ASN A 261 -51.43 32.73 -31.55
CA ASN A 261 -50.30 33.53 -32.03
C ASN A 261 -48.98 32.73 -32.08
N THR A 262 -48.55 32.33 -33.29
CA THR A 262 -47.39 31.42 -33.48
C THR A 262 -46.27 31.93 -34.40
N THR A 263 -45.08 31.34 -34.27
CA THR A 263 -43.91 31.49 -35.16
C THR A 263 -43.24 30.14 -35.45
N GLU A 264 -42.52 30.00 -36.57
CA GLU A 264 -41.74 28.79 -36.92
C GLU A 264 -40.23 29.11 -36.86
N ALA A 265 -39.48 28.36 -36.04
CA ALA A 265 -38.02 28.47 -35.88
C ALA A 265 -37.45 27.16 -35.30
N CYS A 266 -36.14 26.94 -35.39
CA CYS A 266 -35.50 25.76 -34.78
C CYS A 266 -35.19 25.97 -33.29
N LEU A 267 -34.87 27.22 -32.91
CA LEU A 267 -34.67 27.62 -31.52
C LEU A 267 -35.80 28.53 -31.03
N LEU A 268 -36.08 28.42 -29.74
CA LEU A 268 -37.07 29.23 -29.03
C LEU A 268 -36.80 30.72 -29.27
N THR A 269 -37.78 31.41 -29.85
CA THR A 269 -37.66 32.84 -30.13
C THR A 269 -38.04 33.64 -28.88
N ASP A 270 -37.24 34.63 -28.51
CA ASP A 270 -37.49 35.51 -27.36
C ASP A 270 -38.94 36.08 -27.38
N GLY A 271 -39.69 35.82 -26.31
CA GLY A 271 -41.13 36.15 -26.18
C GLY A 271 -42.10 35.10 -26.73
N TYR A 272 -41.65 33.85 -26.91
CA TYR A 272 -42.47 32.69 -27.31
C TYR A 272 -42.10 31.46 -26.45
N THR A 273 -43.02 30.50 -26.33
CA THR A 273 -42.91 29.20 -25.63
C THR A 273 -43.43 28.04 -26.51
N GLU A 274 -43.14 26.79 -26.15
CA GLU A 274 -43.61 25.58 -26.86
C GLU A 274 -45.01 25.13 -26.41
N ASP A 275 -45.44 25.54 -25.21
CA ASP A 275 -46.69 25.09 -24.62
C ASP A 275 -47.86 26.04 -24.98
N ALA A 276 -48.93 25.50 -25.56
CA ALA A 276 -50.04 26.28 -26.12
C ALA A 276 -51.27 26.33 -25.19
N THR A 277 -51.07 26.15 -23.89
CA THR A 277 -52.15 25.80 -22.96
C THR A 277 -52.54 26.90 -21.97
N ASP A 278 -52.00 28.10 -22.13
CA ASP A 278 -52.34 29.26 -21.31
C ASP A 278 -53.80 29.74 -21.54
N CYS A 279 -54.53 29.97 -20.44
CA CYS A 279 -55.87 30.53 -20.47
C CYS A 279 -55.94 32.06 -20.22
N ASP A 280 -54.87 32.71 -19.76
CA ASP A 280 -54.71 34.17 -19.64
C ASP A 280 -53.24 34.65 -19.80
N ASP A 281 -52.76 34.71 -21.06
CA ASP A 281 -51.41 35.15 -21.53
C ASP A 281 -50.99 36.61 -21.16
N ASP A 282 -51.71 37.26 -20.26
CA ASP A 282 -51.37 38.56 -19.66
C ASP A 282 -51.09 38.44 -18.12
N ASP A 283 -51.30 37.28 -17.49
CA ASP A 283 -51.11 37.02 -16.05
C ASP A 283 -50.35 35.69 -15.73
N PRO A 284 -49.07 35.76 -15.31
CA PRO A 284 -48.18 34.59 -15.18
C PRO A 284 -48.50 33.67 -13.99
N ALA A 285 -49.58 33.96 -13.25
CA ALA A 285 -50.09 33.15 -12.15
C ALA A 285 -51.22 32.20 -12.60
N VAL A 286 -51.68 32.30 -13.86
CA VAL A 286 -52.81 31.56 -14.38
C VAL A 286 -52.35 30.71 -15.56
N ASN A 287 -51.96 29.47 -15.28
CA ASN A 287 -51.49 28.52 -16.29
C ASN A 287 -51.67 27.07 -15.82
N PRO A 288 -51.63 26.07 -16.71
CA PRO A 288 -51.89 24.67 -16.35
C PRO A 288 -50.94 24.01 -15.33
N GLY A 289 -49.81 24.65 -15.02
CA GLY A 289 -48.88 24.23 -13.98
C GLY A 289 -49.09 24.94 -12.64
N ALA A 290 -49.95 25.97 -12.60
CA ALA A 290 -50.27 26.70 -11.38
C ALA A 290 -50.99 25.78 -10.38
N VAL A 291 -50.71 26.00 -9.11
CA VAL A 291 -51.44 25.35 -8.03
C VAL A 291 -52.59 26.28 -7.66
N GLU A 292 -53.80 25.75 -7.62
CA GLU A 292 -54.99 26.48 -7.17
C GLU A 292 -54.73 27.18 -5.82
N ASP A 293 -54.88 28.49 -5.81
CA ASP A 293 -54.96 29.29 -4.58
C ASP A 293 -56.43 29.57 -4.27
N CYS A 294 -56.82 29.74 -2.99
CA CYS A 294 -58.19 30.14 -2.64
C CYS A 294 -58.47 31.62 -3.02
N ASN A 295 -58.44 31.96 -4.31
CA ASN A 295 -58.49 33.33 -4.84
C ASN A 295 -59.73 33.56 -5.75
N GLY A 296 -60.44 32.50 -6.15
CA GLY A 296 -61.64 32.53 -6.99
C GLY A 296 -61.39 32.60 -8.50
N MET A 297 -60.18 32.28 -8.94
CA MET A 297 -59.78 32.06 -10.34
C MET A 297 -59.57 30.56 -10.60
N ASP A 298 -59.55 30.17 -11.86
CA ASP A 298 -59.18 28.83 -12.33
C ASP A 298 -57.70 28.94 -12.68
N ASP A 299 -56.85 28.87 -11.66
CA ASP A 299 -55.42 29.19 -11.77
C ASP A 299 -54.73 28.12 -12.64
N ASP A 300 -55.13 26.86 -12.55
CA ASP A 300 -54.57 25.72 -13.28
C ASP A 300 -55.24 25.44 -14.65
N CYS A 301 -56.11 26.36 -15.10
CA CYS A 301 -56.81 26.30 -16.38
C CYS A 301 -57.53 24.96 -16.66
N ASN A 302 -57.90 24.19 -15.62
CA ASN A 302 -58.53 22.88 -15.77
C ASN A 302 -60.06 22.97 -15.97
N GLY A 303 -60.64 24.16 -15.77
CA GLY A 303 -62.05 24.47 -15.98
C GLY A 303 -62.93 24.43 -14.72
N GLU A 304 -62.34 24.19 -13.55
CA GLU A 304 -62.98 24.25 -12.24
C GLU A 304 -62.34 25.42 -11.43
N VAL A 305 -62.90 25.85 -10.29
CA VAL A 305 -62.36 26.99 -9.51
C VAL A 305 -62.09 26.60 -8.05
N ASP A 306 -60.83 26.77 -7.60
CA ASP A 306 -60.30 26.50 -6.26
C ASP A 306 -60.41 25.01 -5.81
N GLU A 307 -60.21 24.04 -6.72
CA GLU A 307 -60.34 22.60 -6.41
C GLU A 307 -59.08 22.01 -5.77
N GLY A 308 -59.30 21.10 -4.82
CA GLY A 308 -58.20 20.37 -4.20
C GLY A 308 -57.35 21.19 -3.23
N VAL A 309 -57.55 22.51 -3.18
CA VAL A 309 -56.94 23.40 -2.18
C VAL A 309 -57.91 23.71 -1.04
N THR A 310 -57.42 23.50 0.19
CA THR A 310 -58.12 23.89 1.42
C THR A 310 -57.09 24.36 2.43
N LEU A 311 -57.39 25.41 3.19
CA LEU A 311 -56.58 25.82 4.33
C LEU A 311 -57.00 25.04 5.57
N THR A 312 -56.03 24.64 6.39
CA THR A 312 -56.30 23.99 7.67
C THR A 312 -56.52 25.06 8.74
N PHE A 313 -57.66 24.99 9.42
CA PHE A 313 -57.98 25.83 10.56
C PHE A 313 -58.14 24.97 11.82
N TYR A 314 -57.61 25.43 12.94
CA TYR A 314 -57.55 24.78 14.25
C TYR A 314 -58.60 25.40 15.16
N VAL A 315 -59.25 24.60 15.99
CA VAL A 315 -60.26 25.11 16.92
C VAL A 315 -59.60 26.06 17.91
N ASP A 316 -60.22 27.22 18.14
CA ASP A 316 -59.78 28.25 19.07
C ASP A 316 -60.90 28.42 20.11
N VAL A 317 -60.78 27.69 21.22
CA VAL A 317 -61.85 27.54 22.21
C VAL A 317 -61.88 28.73 23.18
N ASP A 318 -60.74 29.32 23.51
CA ASP A 318 -60.62 30.42 24.45
C ASP A 318 -60.51 31.83 23.82
N ALA A 319 -60.42 31.88 22.49
CA ALA A 319 -60.47 33.05 21.63
C ALA A 319 -59.24 33.97 21.72
N ASP A 320 -58.04 33.41 21.83
CA ASP A 320 -56.77 34.15 21.84
C ASP A 320 -56.05 34.24 20.49
N LEU A 321 -56.61 33.58 19.46
CA LEU A 321 -56.16 33.48 18.07
C LEU A 321 -55.09 32.41 17.77
N TYR A 322 -54.76 31.59 18.75
CA TYR A 322 -54.02 30.34 18.57
C TYR A 322 -55.00 29.17 18.74
N GLY A 323 -54.74 28.03 18.11
CA GLY A 323 -55.68 26.90 18.13
C GLY A 323 -55.02 25.55 18.33
N ASP A 324 -55.82 24.58 18.79
CA ASP A 324 -55.37 23.20 19.10
C ASP A 324 -55.00 22.43 17.82
N ALA A 325 -53.71 22.14 17.65
CA ALA A 325 -53.15 21.35 16.56
C ALA A 325 -53.83 19.98 16.34
N MET A 326 -54.39 19.37 17.39
CA MET A 326 -55.04 18.06 17.33
C MET A 326 -56.50 18.12 16.88
N VAL A 327 -57.11 19.30 16.81
CA VAL A 327 -58.53 19.47 16.46
C VAL A 327 -58.70 20.52 15.36
N TYR A 328 -58.70 20.05 14.12
CA TYR A 328 -58.73 20.90 12.93
C TYR A 328 -59.88 20.60 11.95
N VAL A 329 -60.08 21.53 11.01
CA VAL A 329 -60.99 21.43 9.85
C VAL A 329 -60.33 22.08 8.63
N GLU A 330 -60.59 21.54 7.45
CA GLU A 330 -60.07 22.05 6.18
C GLU A 330 -61.14 22.86 5.43
N SER A 331 -60.85 24.11 5.04
CA SER A 331 -61.73 25.00 4.27
C SER A 331 -60.96 26.16 3.63
N CYS A 332 -61.49 26.88 2.63
CA CYS A 332 -60.85 28.10 2.11
C CYS A 332 -61.07 29.34 3.00
N GLU A 333 -62.05 29.31 3.92
CA GLU A 333 -62.37 30.44 4.80
C GLU A 333 -62.54 29.95 6.24
N ALA A 334 -61.95 30.67 7.20
CA ALA A 334 -61.91 30.28 8.61
C ALA A 334 -63.33 30.08 9.18
N PRO A 335 -63.71 28.86 9.57
CA PRO A 335 -65.00 28.61 10.21
C PRO A 335 -65.07 29.34 11.56
N THR A 336 -66.28 29.74 11.99
CA THR A 336 -66.44 30.46 13.27
C THR A 336 -65.97 29.61 14.45
N GLY A 337 -65.00 30.11 15.21
CA GLY A 337 -64.37 29.41 16.33
C GLY A 337 -63.14 28.59 15.95
N TYR A 338 -62.55 28.86 14.78
CA TYR A 338 -61.31 28.27 14.31
C TYR A 338 -60.37 29.37 13.78
N VAL A 339 -59.05 29.16 13.89
CA VAL A 339 -57.98 30.07 13.47
C VAL A 339 -56.89 29.29 12.72
N ALA A 340 -56.06 29.99 11.94
CA ALA A 340 -55.07 29.33 11.09
C ALA A 340 -53.79 28.90 11.85
N ASP A 341 -53.54 29.50 13.01
CA ASP A 341 -52.35 29.23 13.81
C ASP A 341 -52.59 28.02 14.73
N ALA A 342 -51.75 26.99 14.61
CA ALA A 342 -51.90 25.69 15.28
C ALA A 342 -51.12 25.58 16.59
N THR A 343 -50.52 26.67 17.05
CA THR A 343 -49.38 26.59 17.98
C THR A 343 -49.77 26.69 19.45
N ASP A 344 -51.07 26.57 19.76
CA ASP A 344 -51.56 26.61 21.13
C ASP A 344 -51.28 25.28 21.87
N CYS A 345 -50.52 25.35 22.96
CA CYS A 345 -50.23 24.19 23.81
C CYS A 345 -51.35 23.89 24.82
N ASN A 346 -52.27 24.84 25.07
CA ASN A 346 -53.44 24.69 25.92
C ASN A 346 -54.60 25.64 25.53
N ASP A 347 -55.36 25.22 24.52
CA ASP A 347 -56.56 25.87 23.93
C ASP A 347 -57.74 26.09 24.90
N ALA A 348 -57.58 25.76 26.19
CA ALA A 348 -58.55 26.10 27.23
C ALA A 348 -58.14 27.35 28.05
N THR A 349 -56.95 27.90 27.82
CA THR A 349 -56.37 29.03 28.56
C THR A 349 -55.70 30.07 27.65
N ALA A 350 -56.37 31.21 27.47
CA ALA A 350 -55.96 32.35 26.61
C ALA A 350 -54.64 33.06 27.01
N SER A 351 -53.87 32.49 27.93
CA SER A 351 -52.55 32.95 28.36
C SER A 351 -51.49 31.87 28.18
N ALA A 352 -51.75 30.90 27.31
CA ALA A 352 -50.87 29.79 26.98
C ALA A 352 -50.68 29.75 25.45
N TYR A 353 -49.74 30.52 24.92
CA TYR A 353 -49.46 30.59 23.48
C TYR A 353 -48.02 31.01 23.21
N PRO A 354 -47.47 30.70 22.03
CA PRO A 354 -46.10 31.06 21.68
C PRO A 354 -45.78 32.55 21.83
N GLY A 355 -44.85 32.85 22.73
CA GLY A 355 -44.40 34.21 23.03
C GLY A 355 -45.27 34.97 24.04
N ALA A 356 -46.13 34.29 24.80
CA ALA A 356 -46.69 34.85 26.02
C ALA A 356 -45.59 35.07 27.09
N ASP A 357 -45.92 35.82 28.16
CA ASP A 357 -45.02 35.95 29.30
C ASP A 357 -45.14 34.69 30.20
N GLU A 358 -44.03 34.05 30.55
CA GLU A 358 -43.97 32.87 31.43
C GLU A 358 -44.11 33.27 32.92
N TYR A 359 -44.83 32.44 33.69
CA TYR A 359 -45.04 32.62 35.14
C TYR A 359 -44.75 31.32 35.88
N CYS A 360 -44.31 31.43 37.14
CA CYS A 360 -44.06 30.29 38.02
C CYS A 360 -45.37 29.67 38.56
N ASP A 361 -46.26 29.20 37.69
CA ASP A 361 -47.60 28.73 38.03
C ASP A 361 -47.92 27.28 37.59
N THR A 362 -46.90 26.53 37.16
CA THR A 362 -46.92 25.13 36.71
C THR A 362 -47.59 24.88 35.37
N LEU A 363 -47.94 25.96 34.65
CA LEU A 363 -48.34 25.89 33.25
C LEU A 363 -47.14 26.30 32.39
N ASP A 364 -47.08 25.74 31.19
CA ASP A 364 -46.21 26.21 30.11
C ASP A 364 -47.00 27.32 29.40
N ASN A 365 -46.71 28.59 29.71
CA ASN A 365 -47.49 29.73 29.24
C ASN A 365 -47.02 30.20 27.86
N ASP A 366 -45.74 30.07 27.55
CA ASP A 366 -45.20 30.47 26.25
C ASP A 366 -45.02 29.30 25.26
N CYS A 367 -45.47 28.10 25.63
CA CYS A 367 -45.56 26.92 24.79
C CYS A 367 -44.22 26.45 24.21
N ASP A 368 -43.10 26.71 24.90
CA ASP A 368 -41.76 26.31 24.48
C ASP A 368 -41.38 24.88 24.91
N SER A 369 -42.30 24.19 25.62
CA SER A 369 -42.16 22.86 26.21
C SER A 369 -41.37 22.80 27.53
N VAL A 370 -41.02 23.95 28.12
CA VAL A 370 -40.30 24.08 29.39
C VAL A 370 -41.18 24.78 30.41
N VAL A 371 -41.86 23.98 31.24
CA VAL A 371 -42.71 24.50 32.32
C VAL A 371 -41.86 25.23 33.38
N ASP A 372 -42.23 26.48 33.70
CA ASP A 372 -41.69 27.30 34.80
C ASP A 372 -40.15 27.55 34.70
N GLU A 373 -39.68 28.10 33.58
CA GLU A 373 -38.25 28.37 33.37
C GLU A 373 -37.70 29.65 34.04
N SER A 374 -36.37 29.83 33.96
CA SER A 374 -35.64 30.80 34.81
C SER A 374 -35.87 32.28 34.48
N ASP A 375 -36.43 32.59 33.32
CA ASP A 375 -36.81 33.92 32.87
C ASP A 375 -38.29 34.26 33.08
N ALA A 376 -39.06 33.32 33.69
CA ALA A 376 -40.40 33.60 34.19
C ALA A 376 -40.44 34.91 34.99
N ILE A 377 -41.48 35.71 34.75
CA ILE A 377 -41.54 37.11 35.21
C ILE A 377 -41.46 37.20 36.74
N ASP A 378 -42.01 36.22 37.46
CA ASP A 378 -42.02 36.13 38.91
C ASP A 378 -41.01 35.15 39.51
N ALA A 379 -40.03 34.68 38.73
CA ALA A 379 -38.89 33.92 39.23
C ALA A 379 -38.09 34.73 40.27
N GLY A 380 -37.79 34.09 41.41
CA GLY A 380 -37.02 34.68 42.51
C GLY A 380 -35.53 34.44 42.37
N ASP A 381 -34.72 35.28 43.02
CA ASP A 381 -33.27 35.07 43.15
C ASP A 381 -33.00 34.21 44.40
N TRP A 382 -32.21 33.14 44.24
CA TRP A 382 -31.78 32.23 45.30
C TRP A 382 -30.25 32.25 45.40
N PHE A 383 -29.71 32.19 46.61
CA PHE A 383 -28.27 32.32 46.88
C PHE A 383 -27.73 30.98 47.35
N ALA A 384 -26.56 30.58 46.84
CA ALA A 384 -25.94 29.32 47.24
C ALA A 384 -25.76 29.29 48.76
N ASP A 385 -26.08 28.16 49.39
CA ASP A 385 -25.93 27.85 50.81
C ASP A 385 -25.03 26.62 50.88
N ALA A 386 -23.72 26.86 50.77
CA ALA A 386 -22.74 25.80 50.55
C ALA A 386 -22.42 25.04 51.85
N ASP A 387 -22.56 25.68 53.00
CA ASP A 387 -22.32 25.07 54.32
C ASP A 387 -23.59 24.56 55.03
N GLY A 388 -24.78 24.94 54.56
CA GLY A 388 -26.08 24.41 54.98
C GLY A 388 -26.69 25.11 56.20
N ASP A 389 -26.34 26.37 56.49
CA ASP A 389 -26.82 27.12 57.66
C ASP A 389 -28.11 27.96 57.43
N LEU A 390 -28.58 27.97 56.19
CA LEU A 390 -29.77 28.68 55.69
C LEU A 390 -29.61 30.17 55.38
N TYR A 391 -28.38 30.69 55.39
CA TYR A 391 -28.00 31.95 54.77
C TYR A 391 -27.15 31.64 53.52
N GLY A 392 -27.10 32.55 52.56
CA GLY A 392 -26.39 32.28 51.31
C GLY A 392 -25.59 33.46 50.77
N ASP A 393 -24.63 33.13 49.91
CA ASP A 393 -23.71 34.09 49.30
C ASP A 393 -24.42 34.97 48.26
N VAL A 394 -24.50 36.27 48.55
CA VAL A 394 -25.05 37.30 47.64
C VAL A 394 -24.37 37.34 46.27
N THR A 395 -23.13 36.85 46.16
CA THR A 395 -22.36 36.82 44.92
C THR A 395 -22.66 35.59 44.04
N MET A 396 -23.25 34.54 44.60
CA MET A 396 -23.64 33.31 43.90
C MET A 396 -25.17 33.19 43.79
N ALA A 397 -25.78 34.14 43.10
CA ALA A 397 -27.23 34.18 42.87
C ALA A 397 -27.65 33.37 41.62
N LEU A 398 -28.68 32.55 41.77
CA LEU A 398 -29.36 31.80 40.72
C LEU A 398 -30.85 32.16 40.70
N ARG A 399 -31.36 32.55 39.53
CA ARG A 399 -32.78 32.90 39.35
C ARG A 399 -33.58 31.64 39.00
N ALA A 400 -34.62 31.33 39.79
CA ALA A 400 -35.47 30.16 39.60
C ALA A 400 -36.85 30.32 40.28
N CYS A 401 -37.85 29.60 39.78
CA CYS A 401 -39.20 29.60 40.34
C CYS A 401 -39.31 28.95 41.73
N MET A 402 -38.44 27.99 42.04
CA MET A 402 -38.34 27.34 43.35
C MET A 402 -36.89 27.21 43.79
N ALA A 403 -36.66 27.17 45.10
CA ALA A 403 -35.34 27.02 45.70
C ALA A 403 -34.61 25.80 45.14
N PRO A 404 -33.53 26.00 44.38
CA PRO A 404 -32.65 24.91 43.97
C PRO A 404 -32.04 24.24 45.22
N MET A 405 -31.72 22.95 45.10
CA MET A 405 -31.16 22.21 46.23
C MET A 405 -29.77 22.77 46.57
N GLY A 406 -29.57 23.23 47.82
CA GLY A 406 -28.36 23.93 48.24
C GLY A 406 -28.37 25.45 48.01
N TYR A 407 -29.56 26.06 47.84
CA TYR A 407 -29.73 27.50 47.74
C TYR A 407 -30.87 28.00 48.65
N VAL A 408 -30.75 29.22 49.17
CA VAL A 408 -31.71 29.87 50.09
C VAL A 408 -32.05 31.30 49.67
N ALA A 409 -33.11 31.87 50.22
CA ALA A 409 -33.60 33.21 49.84
C ALA A 409 -32.89 34.35 50.58
N ASP A 410 -32.19 34.06 51.68
CA ASP A 410 -31.55 35.08 52.51
C ASP A 410 -30.08 35.27 52.11
N ALA A 411 -29.72 36.46 51.63
CA ALA A 411 -28.42 36.75 51.01
C ALA A 411 -27.41 37.39 51.97
N THR A 412 -27.57 37.14 53.27
CA THR A 412 -26.86 37.89 54.32
C THR A 412 -25.67 37.17 54.90
N ASP A 413 -25.25 36.06 54.30
CA ASP A 413 -24.08 35.33 54.74
C ASP A 413 -22.79 36.11 54.42
N CYS A 414 -21.91 36.23 55.41
CA CYS A 414 -20.60 36.83 55.24
C CYS A 414 -19.49 35.80 54.95
N ASN A 415 -19.74 34.51 55.16
CA ASN A 415 -18.83 33.41 54.83
C ASN A 415 -19.58 32.06 54.62
N ASP A 416 -19.99 31.82 53.37
CA ASP A 416 -20.76 30.65 52.87
C ASP A 416 -19.98 29.31 52.91
N ASP A 417 -18.71 29.32 53.34
CA ASP A 417 -17.93 28.11 53.59
C ASP A 417 -18.02 27.64 55.06
N THR A 418 -18.69 28.40 55.95
CA THR A 418 -18.68 28.18 57.41
C THR A 418 -20.02 28.41 58.10
N ALA A 419 -20.74 27.31 58.42
CA ALA A 419 -22.09 27.32 58.99
C ALA A 419 -22.27 27.98 60.38
N SER A 420 -21.19 28.54 60.93
CA SER A 420 -21.17 29.30 62.18
C SER A 420 -21.02 30.81 61.96
N ALA A 421 -21.00 31.28 60.71
CA ALA A 421 -20.84 32.68 60.34
C ALA A 421 -22.12 33.23 59.71
N TYR A 422 -23.03 33.75 60.53
CA TYR A 422 -24.29 34.31 60.04
C TYR A 422 -24.80 35.43 60.96
N PRO A 423 -25.65 36.34 60.45
CA PRO A 423 -26.18 37.44 61.24
C PRO A 423 -26.85 37.01 62.56
N GLY A 424 -26.22 37.38 63.68
CA GLY A 424 -26.72 37.09 65.04
C GLY A 424 -26.28 35.75 65.63
N ALA A 425 -25.25 35.10 65.07
CA ALA A 425 -24.51 34.04 65.77
C ALA A 425 -23.81 34.56 67.05
N SER A 426 -23.20 33.66 67.81
CA SER A 426 -22.37 34.06 68.96
C SER A 426 -20.91 34.20 68.53
N GLU A 427 -20.25 35.27 68.97
CA GLU A 427 -18.82 35.51 68.72
C GLU A 427 -17.90 34.60 69.55
N TYR A 428 -16.84 34.11 68.88
CA TYR A 428 -15.73 33.36 69.45
C TYR A 428 -14.41 34.04 69.07
N CYS A 429 -13.34 33.79 69.83
CA CYS A 429 -12.00 34.26 69.50
C CYS A 429 -11.35 33.35 68.44
N ASP A 430 -11.99 33.17 67.28
CA ASP A 430 -11.61 32.22 66.23
C ASP A 430 -11.19 32.89 64.91
N THR A 431 -11.02 34.22 64.92
CA THR A 431 -10.65 35.08 63.77
C THR A 431 -11.70 35.18 62.67
N LEU A 432 -12.87 34.59 62.89
CA LEU A 432 -14.04 34.73 62.03
C LEU A 432 -14.94 35.84 62.56
N ASP A 433 -15.62 36.54 61.67
CA ASP A 433 -16.73 37.41 62.02
C ASP A 433 -17.97 36.50 62.09
N ASN A 434 -18.19 35.84 63.23
CA ASN A 434 -19.23 34.81 63.34
C ASN A 434 -20.63 35.41 63.24
N ASP A 435 -20.85 36.62 63.73
CA ASP A 435 -22.15 37.29 63.74
C ASP A 435 -22.37 38.29 62.59
N CYS A 436 -21.40 38.39 61.68
CA CYS A 436 -21.41 39.19 60.46
C CYS A 436 -21.65 40.70 60.70
N ASP A 437 -21.21 41.24 61.84
CA ASP A 437 -21.39 42.66 62.18
C ASP A 437 -20.23 43.57 61.74
N SER A 438 -19.22 42.98 61.08
CA SER A 438 -17.98 43.61 60.60
C SER A 438 -16.91 43.84 61.68
N VAL A 439 -17.07 43.30 62.88
CA VAL A 439 -16.06 43.32 63.94
C VAL A 439 -15.60 41.91 64.29
N VAL A 440 -14.39 41.57 63.87
CA VAL A 440 -13.77 40.27 64.16
C VAL A 440 -13.25 40.24 65.61
N ASP A 441 -13.59 39.18 66.35
CA ASP A 441 -13.09 38.84 67.70
C ASP A 441 -13.32 39.94 68.78
N GLU A 442 -14.57 40.22 69.15
CA GLU A 442 -14.91 41.22 70.17
C GLU A 442 -14.56 40.81 71.63
N SER A 443 -14.43 41.80 72.51
CA SER A 443 -13.98 41.58 73.90
C SER A 443 -14.95 40.81 74.82
N ASP A 444 -16.18 40.58 74.38
CA ASP A 444 -17.21 39.79 75.05
C ASP A 444 -17.50 38.45 74.36
N ALA A 445 -16.64 38.03 73.43
CA ALA A 445 -16.61 36.67 72.88
C ALA A 445 -16.71 35.62 74.00
N ILE A 446 -17.45 34.53 73.74
CA ILE A 446 -17.81 33.55 74.77
C ILE A 446 -16.58 32.87 75.39
N ASP A 447 -15.50 32.74 74.63
CA ASP A 447 -14.25 32.09 75.00
C ASP A 447 -13.08 33.06 75.23
N ALA A 448 -13.35 34.36 75.40
CA ALA A 448 -12.30 35.35 75.68
C ALA A 448 -11.45 34.98 76.92
N PRO A 449 -10.12 34.74 76.76
CA PRO A 449 -9.25 34.38 77.88
C PRO A 449 -9.09 35.50 78.90
N THR A 450 -8.70 35.13 80.12
CA THR A 450 -8.44 36.05 81.25
C THR A 450 -6.94 36.33 81.38
N TRP A 451 -6.56 37.60 81.46
CA TRP A 451 -5.18 38.06 81.53
C TRP A 451 -4.88 38.79 82.84
N TYR A 452 -3.70 38.56 83.42
CA TYR A 452 -3.18 39.11 84.69
C TYR A 452 -1.91 39.93 84.44
N THR A 453 -1.69 41.03 85.16
CA THR A 453 -0.49 41.87 85.03
C THR A 453 0.74 41.09 85.46
N ASP A 454 1.78 41.11 84.62
CA ASP A 454 3.10 40.52 84.87
C ASP A 454 4.12 41.68 84.85
N LEU A 455 4.51 42.15 86.04
CA LEU A 455 5.28 43.39 86.19
C LEU A 455 6.79 43.16 86.19
N ASP A 456 7.25 41.97 86.58
CA ASP A 456 8.67 41.60 86.56
C ASP A 456 9.10 40.71 85.38
N THR A 457 8.12 40.32 84.56
CA THR A 457 8.25 39.66 83.25
C THR A 457 8.71 38.20 83.29
N ASP A 458 8.25 37.44 84.29
CA ASP A 458 8.66 36.04 84.49
C ASP A 458 7.69 35.00 83.92
N GLY A 459 6.54 35.44 83.42
CA GLY A 459 5.52 34.58 82.82
C GLY A 459 4.43 34.14 83.79
N TYR A 460 4.45 34.60 85.03
CA TYR A 460 3.38 34.48 86.01
C TYR A 460 2.90 35.90 86.36
N GLY A 461 1.61 36.06 86.63
CA GLY A 461 1.00 37.36 86.85
C GLY A 461 0.24 37.45 88.18
N ASP A 462 -0.03 38.68 88.61
CA ASP A 462 -0.76 38.94 89.85
C ASP A 462 -2.25 38.62 89.70
N ALA A 463 -2.68 37.57 90.41
CA ALA A 463 -4.05 37.07 90.52
C ALA A 463 -5.12 38.16 90.74
N ILE A 464 -4.76 39.32 91.31
CA ILE A 464 -5.73 40.37 91.65
C ILE A 464 -6.02 41.35 90.50
N THR A 465 -5.41 41.18 89.31
CA THR A 465 -5.45 42.17 88.21
C THR A 465 -6.20 41.76 86.91
N ALA A 466 -7.06 40.74 86.99
CA ALA A 466 -7.75 40.11 85.84
C ALA A 466 -8.50 41.05 84.84
N THR A 467 -8.30 40.82 83.53
CA THR A 467 -8.97 41.48 82.37
C THR A 467 -9.34 40.46 81.28
N PHE A 468 -10.47 40.61 80.57
CA PHE A 468 -10.92 39.71 79.47
C PHE A 468 -10.59 40.30 78.08
N SER A 469 -10.03 39.50 77.16
CA SER A 469 -9.70 39.92 75.78
C SER A 469 -9.29 38.71 74.93
N CYS A 470 -9.68 38.67 73.64
CA CYS A 470 -9.23 37.64 72.67
C CYS A 470 -7.73 37.69 72.37
N THR A 471 -7.08 38.84 72.60
CA THR A 471 -5.63 38.99 72.44
C THR A 471 -4.99 39.50 73.74
N ALA A 472 -3.78 39.02 74.03
CA ALA A 472 -3.01 39.39 75.21
C ALA A 472 -2.80 40.92 75.30
N PRO A 473 -3.38 41.60 76.30
CA PRO A 473 -3.08 43.00 76.55
C PRO A 473 -1.59 43.17 76.89
N ALA A 474 -0.98 44.24 76.42
CA ALA A 474 0.46 44.46 76.60
C ALA A 474 0.83 44.53 78.10
N GLY A 475 1.70 43.60 78.53
CA GLY A 475 2.16 43.48 79.92
C GLY A 475 1.29 42.60 80.81
N MET A 476 0.48 41.70 80.23
CA MET A 476 -0.33 40.72 80.95
C MET A 476 -0.14 39.30 80.42
N ILE A 477 -0.23 38.29 81.29
CA ILE A 477 -0.09 36.85 81.02
C ILE A 477 -1.31 36.08 81.56
N GLU A 478 -1.57 34.87 81.07
CA GLU A 478 -2.77 34.07 81.43
C GLU A 478 -2.63 33.39 82.80
N ASP A 479 -1.41 33.10 83.24
CA ASP A 479 -1.17 32.42 84.51
C ASP A 479 -1.12 33.42 85.67
N GLY A 480 -2.15 33.41 86.53
CA GLY A 480 -2.29 34.35 87.66
C GLY A 480 -1.73 33.83 88.98
N THR A 481 -0.66 33.02 88.98
CA THR A 481 -0.22 32.26 90.17
C THR A 481 1.04 32.78 90.87
N ASP A 482 1.54 33.96 90.49
CA ASP A 482 2.72 34.58 91.09
C ASP A 482 2.47 35.03 92.54
N CYS A 483 3.38 34.67 93.46
CA CYS A 483 3.35 35.09 94.86
C CYS A 483 4.16 36.36 95.18
N ASP A 484 5.04 36.83 94.28
CA ASP A 484 5.73 38.13 94.33
C ASP A 484 6.04 38.68 92.92
N ASP A 485 5.04 39.35 92.31
CA ASP A 485 5.04 40.02 90.98
C ASP A 485 6.04 41.20 90.84
N LEU A 486 7.08 41.23 91.67
CA LEU A 486 8.22 42.14 91.60
C LEU A 486 9.57 41.39 91.56
N ASP A 487 9.58 40.08 91.77
CA ASP A 487 10.77 39.20 91.72
C ASP A 487 10.57 37.92 90.87
N ARG A 488 11.01 38.01 89.61
CA ARG A 488 11.02 36.93 88.59
C ARG A 488 11.58 35.55 88.97
N SER A 489 12.20 35.43 90.14
CA SER A 489 12.80 34.20 90.63
C SER A 489 11.90 33.45 91.62
N VAL A 490 10.73 34.01 91.92
CA VAL A 490 9.77 33.51 92.90
C VAL A 490 8.44 33.28 92.18
N HIS A 491 8.22 32.05 91.74
CA HIS A 491 7.02 31.67 90.98
C HIS A 491 6.73 30.17 91.11
N PRO A 492 5.50 29.67 90.88
CA PRO A 492 5.07 28.30 91.23
C PRO A 492 5.82 27.08 90.64
N ASN A 493 6.78 27.32 89.75
CA ASN A 493 7.61 26.29 89.11
C ASN A 493 9.11 26.59 89.31
N ALA A 494 9.48 27.57 90.14
CA ALA A 494 10.88 27.91 90.33
C ALA A 494 11.54 26.81 91.17
N THR A 495 12.62 26.22 90.67
CA THR A 495 13.29 25.15 91.42
C THR A 495 13.79 25.68 92.76
N GLU A 496 13.53 24.93 93.84
CA GLU A 496 14.13 25.24 95.13
C GLU A 496 15.66 25.12 95.06
N PHE A 497 16.32 26.23 95.37
CA PHE A 497 17.76 26.32 95.55
C PHE A 497 18.03 26.47 97.04
N CYS A 498 19.14 25.95 97.56
CA CYS A 498 19.48 26.08 98.97
C CYS A 498 19.79 27.54 99.39
N ASP A 499 18.78 28.41 99.44
CA ASP A 499 18.90 29.87 99.61
C ASP A 499 17.89 30.51 100.60
N GLU A 500 17.11 29.70 101.33
CA GLU A 500 16.15 30.11 102.38
C GLU A 500 14.88 30.85 101.87
N MET A 501 14.60 30.80 100.57
CA MET A 501 13.39 31.37 99.95
C MET A 501 12.45 30.26 99.42
N ASP A 502 11.15 30.48 99.56
CA ASP A 502 10.08 29.64 98.99
C ASP A 502 9.93 30.03 97.52
N ASN A 503 10.82 29.51 96.69
CA ASN A 503 10.99 29.96 95.31
C ASN A 503 9.88 29.40 94.40
N ASP A 504 9.36 28.20 94.67
CA ASP A 504 8.24 27.59 93.94
C ASP A 504 6.87 27.97 94.51
N CYS A 505 6.76 28.97 95.39
CA CYS A 505 5.49 29.44 95.95
C CYS A 505 4.58 28.29 96.49
N ASP A 506 5.16 27.15 96.87
CA ASP A 506 4.44 25.92 97.24
C ASP A 506 4.12 25.88 98.75
N GLY A 507 4.77 26.78 99.51
CA GLY A 507 4.62 26.95 100.95
C GLY A 507 5.70 26.26 101.80
N LEU A 508 6.71 25.63 101.20
CA LEU A 508 7.86 24.97 101.82
C LEU A 508 9.19 25.68 101.48
N VAL A 509 10.31 25.27 102.09
CA VAL A 509 11.64 25.89 101.88
C VAL A 509 12.73 24.80 101.86
N ASP A 510 13.45 24.65 100.75
CA ASP A 510 14.70 23.89 100.48
C ASP A 510 14.64 22.33 100.53
N GLU A 511 13.62 21.65 99.99
CA GLU A 511 13.33 20.24 100.29
C GLU A 511 13.68 19.18 99.21
N GLU A 512 14.22 19.52 98.01
CA GLU A 512 14.25 18.56 96.87
C GLU A 512 15.55 18.27 96.08
N ARG A 513 16.81 18.58 96.51
CA ARG A 513 17.98 18.05 95.71
C ARG A 513 19.36 17.87 96.36
N GLY A 514 19.87 16.62 96.29
CA GLY A 514 21.30 16.26 96.30
C GLY A 514 21.65 15.39 95.06
N ASN A 515 22.90 15.38 94.60
CA ASN A 515 23.36 14.69 93.39
C ASN A 515 23.92 13.28 93.68
N LEU A 516 23.70 12.30 92.78
CA LEU A 516 24.28 10.94 92.81
C LEU A 516 25.69 10.90 92.18
N PHE A 517 26.59 10.10 92.76
CA PHE A 517 27.95 9.87 92.26
C PHE A 517 28.37 8.39 92.41
N PHE A 518 29.19 7.86 91.51
CA PHE A 518 29.60 6.46 91.32
C PHE A 518 31.12 6.29 91.42
N ALA A 519 31.61 5.17 91.96
CA ALA A 519 33.05 4.99 92.22
C ALA A 519 33.83 4.83 90.90
N ASP A 520 34.93 5.57 90.75
CA ASP A 520 35.83 5.53 89.58
C ASP A 520 37.22 5.08 90.06
N ALA A 521 37.55 3.81 89.83
CA ALA A 521 38.70 3.16 90.44
C ALA A 521 39.96 3.16 89.56
N ASP A 522 39.85 3.24 88.24
CA ASP A 522 40.98 3.33 87.31
C ASP A 522 41.27 4.75 86.78
N GLY A 523 40.33 5.69 86.99
CA GLY A 523 40.51 7.12 86.76
C GLY A 523 40.22 7.59 85.35
N ASP A 524 39.48 6.83 84.56
CA ASP A 524 39.14 7.17 83.18
C ASP A 524 37.94 8.15 83.05
N GLY A 525 37.18 8.31 84.14
CA GLY A 525 36.06 9.24 84.26
C GLY A 525 34.68 8.60 84.18
N PHE A 526 34.61 7.30 83.92
CA PHE A 526 33.42 6.47 84.07
C PHE A 526 33.47 5.75 85.44
N GLY A 527 32.32 5.39 85.98
CA GLY A 527 32.25 4.82 87.32
C GLY A 527 31.42 3.54 87.35
N ASP A 528 31.70 2.68 88.34
CA ASP A 528 30.99 1.43 88.54
C ASP A 528 29.53 1.69 88.97
N PRO A 529 28.52 1.33 88.14
CA PRO A 529 27.10 1.53 88.45
C PRO A 529 26.66 0.75 89.69
N SER A 530 27.41 -0.27 90.09
CA SER A 530 27.12 -1.08 91.26
C SER A 530 27.56 -0.42 92.58
N VAL A 531 28.23 0.75 92.53
CA VAL A 531 28.77 1.46 93.72
C VAL A 531 28.49 2.97 93.69
N SER A 532 27.40 3.44 94.33
CA SER A 532 26.96 4.87 94.31
C SER A 532 26.70 5.57 95.67
N SER A 533 26.60 6.91 95.69
CA SER A 533 26.36 7.80 96.86
C SER A 533 25.68 9.16 96.52
N GLU A 534 24.76 9.66 97.36
CA GLU A 534 24.04 10.96 97.20
C GLU A 534 24.60 12.13 98.06
N ALA A 535 24.84 13.30 97.47
CA ALA A 535 25.25 14.55 98.13
C ALA A 535 25.14 15.80 97.23
N CYS A 536 25.02 17.02 97.77
CA CYS A 536 25.06 18.25 96.95
C CYS A 536 26.43 18.54 96.27
N ALA A 537 27.47 17.73 96.52
CA ALA A 537 28.77 17.78 95.84
C ALA A 537 29.47 16.41 95.84
N ALA A 538 30.26 16.12 94.79
CA ALA A 538 30.92 14.82 94.54
C ALA A 538 31.85 14.38 95.68
N PRO A 539 31.66 13.17 96.24
CA PRO A 539 32.66 12.53 97.09
C PRO A 539 33.99 12.30 96.35
N LEU A 540 35.11 12.29 97.08
CA LEU A 540 36.43 12.02 96.48
C LEU A 540 36.48 10.57 95.97
N THR A 541 37.00 10.36 94.75
CA THR A 541 37.01 9.06 94.00
C THR A 541 35.64 8.57 93.54
N TYR A 542 34.69 9.49 93.36
CA TYR A 542 33.41 9.22 92.74
C TYR A 542 33.16 10.24 91.63
N VAL A 543 32.68 9.78 90.47
CA VAL A 543 32.30 10.57 89.29
C VAL A 543 30.78 10.50 89.09
N ALA A 544 30.21 11.33 88.23
CA ALA A 544 28.76 11.34 88.01
C ALA A 544 28.31 10.30 86.97
N ASP A 545 29.26 9.77 86.21
CA ASP A 545 29.04 8.83 85.11
C ASP A 545 29.13 7.39 85.64
N ASP A 546 28.20 6.51 85.25
CA ASP A 546 27.99 5.19 85.85
C ASP A 546 28.08 4.03 84.85
N THR A 547 28.76 4.24 83.73
CA THR A 547 28.65 3.34 82.59
C THR A 547 29.85 2.41 82.38
N ASP A 548 30.72 2.26 83.37
CA ASP A 548 31.91 1.41 83.23
C ASP A 548 31.60 -0.08 83.51
N CYS A 549 31.88 -0.97 82.54
CA CYS A 549 31.68 -2.42 82.69
C CYS A 549 32.91 -3.17 83.23
N ASP A 550 34.10 -2.54 83.24
CA ASP A 550 35.29 -3.00 83.96
C ASP A 550 36.07 -1.81 84.53
N ASP A 551 35.61 -1.32 85.70
CA ASP A 551 36.17 -0.22 86.53
C ASP A 551 37.62 -0.48 87.02
N THR A 552 38.31 -1.46 86.43
CA THR A 552 39.73 -1.75 86.64
C THR A 552 40.59 -1.61 85.38
N ASP A 553 40.01 -1.37 84.21
CA ASP A 553 40.70 -1.20 82.93
C ASP A 553 40.17 -0.02 82.09
N ALA A 554 40.91 1.10 82.13
CA ALA A 554 40.61 2.33 81.40
C ALA A 554 40.54 2.23 79.86
N GLY A 555 40.80 1.04 79.29
CA GLY A 555 40.58 0.73 77.88
C GLY A 555 39.21 0.13 77.57
N VAL A 556 38.42 -0.18 78.59
CA VAL A 556 37.11 -0.83 78.50
C VAL A 556 36.07 0.11 79.11
N ASN A 557 35.44 0.92 78.27
CA ASN A 557 34.41 1.88 78.67
C ASN A 557 33.57 2.27 77.45
N PRO A 558 32.37 2.85 77.62
CA PRO A 558 31.47 3.18 76.51
C PRO A 558 31.95 4.24 75.51
N GLY A 559 33.17 4.75 75.67
CA GLY A 559 33.85 5.60 74.69
C GLY A 559 35.04 4.93 74.01
N ALA A 560 35.31 3.65 74.28
CA ALA A 560 36.35 2.88 73.61
C ALA A 560 35.88 2.42 72.22
N ASP A 561 36.83 2.27 71.28
CA ASP A 561 36.55 1.72 69.96
C ASP A 561 36.77 0.20 69.99
N GLU A 562 35.83 -0.58 69.45
CA GLU A 562 35.93 -2.03 69.31
C GLU A 562 37.11 -2.45 68.39
N LEU A 563 37.84 -3.48 68.80
CA LEU A 563 38.97 -4.07 68.07
C LEU A 563 38.75 -5.58 67.97
N CYS A 564 38.97 -6.24 66.80
CA CYS A 564 38.83 -7.71 66.66
C CYS A 564 39.82 -8.48 67.59
N ASN A 565 39.54 -8.54 68.89
CA ASN A 565 40.45 -8.97 69.97
C ASN A 565 39.76 -9.94 70.96
N GLY A 566 38.42 -10.01 70.94
CA GLY A 566 37.59 -10.91 71.74
C GLY A 566 37.19 -10.35 73.10
N LEU A 567 37.23 -9.03 73.29
CA LEU A 567 36.70 -8.28 74.45
C LEU A 567 35.50 -7.45 73.99
N ASP A 568 34.69 -7.02 74.98
CA ASP A 568 33.59 -6.05 74.82
C ASP A 568 34.19 -4.75 75.35
N ASP A 569 34.90 -4.04 74.48
CA ASP A 569 35.73 -2.88 74.84
C ASP A 569 34.84 -1.63 75.06
N ASP A 570 33.70 -1.51 74.38
CA ASP A 570 32.75 -0.39 74.53
C ASP A 570 31.57 -0.66 75.47
N CYS A 571 31.57 -1.81 76.16
CA CYS A 571 30.61 -2.16 77.20
C CYS A 571 29.14 -2.22 76.73
N ASP A 572 28.88 -2.42 75.44
CA ASP A 572 27.51 -2.49 74.91
C ASP A 572 26.87 -3.88 75.05
N GLY A 573 27.67 -4.90 75.41
CA GLY A 573 27.24 -6.27 75.65
C GLY A 573 27.42 -7.21 74.46
N THR A 574 27.99 -6.75 73.35
CA THR A 574 28.41 -7.56 72.21
C THR A 574 29.94 -7.71 72.16
N LEU A 575 30.46 -8.49 71.21
CA LEU A 575 31.90 -8.78 71.13
C LEU A 575 32.37 -8.48 69.71
N ASP A 576 33.32 -7.56 69.59
CA ASP A 576 34.02 -7.19 68.35
C ASP A 576 33.10 -6.71 67.19
N GLU A 577 31.90 -6.21 67.49
CA GLU A 577 31.02 -5.54 66.53
C GLU A 577 31.57 -4.19 66.12
N ASP A 578 31.30 -3.79 64.87
CA ASP A 578 31.75 -2.50 64.34
C ASP A 578 33.27 -2.22 64.47
N ALA A 579 34.07 -3.28 64.68
CA ALA A 579 35.51 -3.20 64.79
C ALA A 579 36.13 -2.50 63.57
N THR A 580 36.99 -1.52 63.83
CA THR A 580 37.51 -0.58 62.81
C THR A 580 38.38 -1.20 61.70
N GLU A 581 38.64 -2.50 61.74
CA GLU A 581 39.53 -3.25 60.83
C GLU A 581 38.84 -4.46 60.14
N MET A 582 37.53 -4.39 59.86
CA MET A 582 36.80 -5.44 59.12
C MET A 582 37.08 -5.43 57.60
N SER A 583 37.04 -6.60 56.95
CA SER A 583 37.15 -6.75 55.48
C SER A 583 35.77 -6.96 54.84
N ALA A 584 35.57 -6.42 53.62
CA ALA A 584 34.34 -6.58 52.85
C ALA A 584 34.33 -7.90 52.06
N TRP A 585 33.20 -8.60 52.10
CA TRP A 585 32.94 -9.87 51.40
C TRP A 585 31.59 -9.79 50.67
N TYR A 586 31.49 -10.33 49.46
CA TYR A 586 30.33 -10.22 48.56
C TYR A 586 29.66 -11.58 48.38
N LEU A 587 28.33 -11.64 48.48
CA LEU A 587 27.58 -12.90 48.34
C LEU A 587 27.83 -13.48 46.94
N ASP A 588 28.10 -14.78 46.88
CA ASP A 588 28.28 -15.59 45.67
C ASP A 588 27.20 -16.67 45.69
N TYR A 589 26.08 -16.38 45.03
CA TYR A 589 24.84 -17.17 45.14
C TYR A 589 24.76 -18.30 44.11
N ASP A 590 25.39 -18.15 42.94
CA ASP A 590 25.43 -19.17 41.88
C ASP A 590 26.74 -19.99 41.83
N ASN A 591 27.71 -19.66 42.70
CA ASN A 591 28.96 -20.38 42.92
C ASN A 591 30.00 -20.28 41.80
N ASP A 592 30.05 -19.18 41.06
CA ASP A 592 31.02 -18.95 39.99
C ASP A 592 32.34 -18.27 40.42
N SER A 593 32.43 -17.88 41.71
CA SER A 593 33.56 -17.19 42.38
C SER A 593 33.64 -15.68 42.20
N PHE A 594 32.68 -15.07 41.50
CA PHE A 594 32.42 -13.65 41.53
C PHE A 594 31.24 -13.39 42.46
N GLY A 595 31.13 -12.19 43.01
CA GLY A 595 30.13 -11.88 44.02
C GLY A 595 29.46 -10.56 43.75
N ASN A 596 28.23 -10.43 44.25
CA ASN A 596 27.40 -9.27 44.04
C ASN A 596 27.85 -8.07 44.90
N TRP A 597 28.28 -6.99 44.25
CA TRP A 597 28.73 -5.76 44.91
C TRP A 597 27.66 -5.08 45.78
N MET A 598 26.37 -5.30 45.50
CA MET A 598 25.27 -4.76 46.30
C MET A 598 24.95 -5.63 47.52
N ALA A 599 25.40 -6.89 47.54
CA ALA A 599 25.17 -7.85 48.62
C ALA A 599 26.46 -8.10 49.42
N GLN A 600 27.03 -7.02 49.97
CA GLN A 600 28.24 -7.09 50.78
C GLN A 600 27.96 -7.24 52.28
N THR A 601 28.87 -7.91 52.99
CA THR A 601 28.93 -7.95 54.44
C THR A 601 30.36 -7.68 54.93
N TRP A 602 30.47 -7.14 56.14
CA TRP A 602 31.74 -6.77 56.76
C TRP A 602 31.99 -7.73 57.93
N SER A 603 33.15 -8.38 57.93
CA SER A 603 33.50 -9.38 58.94
C SER A 603 35.01 -9.52 59.04
N CYS A 604 35.52 -9.85 60.23
CA CYS A 604 36.94 -10.12 60.43
C CYS A 604 37.38 -11.42 59.68
N ASP A 605 36.46 -12.34 59.36
CA ASP A 605 36.70 -13.61 58.63
C ASP A 605 35.72 -13.81 57.45
N GLN A 606 36.14 -14.53 56.39
CA GLN A 606 35.31 -14.86 55.21
C GLN A 606 34.02 -15.61 55.60
N PRO A 607 32.84 -15.00 55.41
CA PRO A 607 31.56 -15.68 55.63
C PRO A 607 31.32 -16.78 54.59
N ALA A 608 30.62 -17.85 54.98
CA ALA A 608 30.30 -18.95 54.06
C ALA A 608 29.31 -18.48 52.99
N GLY A 609 29.64 -18.72 51.71
CA GLY A 609 28.84 -18.26 50.56
C GLY A 609 29.17 -16.84 50.09
N TYR A 610 30.26 -16.24 50.57
CA TYR A 610 30.72 -14.92 50.13
C TYR A 610 32.17 -15.01 49.61
N VAL A 611 32.53 -14.18 48.62
CA VAL A 611 33.85 -14.09 47.98
C VAL A 611 34.40 -12.66 48.05
N ALA A 612 35.66 -12.45 47.69
CA ALA A 612 36.33 -11.15 47.79
C ALA A 612 36.20 -10.28 46.52
N ASP A 613 35.83 -10.90 45.39
CA ASP A 613 35.66 -10.22 44.11
C ASP A 613 34.20 -9.79 43.94
N ALA A 614 33.98 -8.55 43.54
CA ALA A 614 32.66 -7.89 43.53
C ALA A 614 32.13 -7.64 42.12
N THR A 615 32.72 -8.28 41.11
CA THR A 615 32.59 -7.88 39.71
C THR A 615 31.48 -8.60 38.96
N ASP A 616 30.62 -9.34 39.66
CA ASP A 616 29.48 -10.04 39.08
C ASP A 616 28.31 -9.08 38.80
N CYS A 617 27.86 -9.04 37.55
CA CYS A 617 26.68 -8.27 37.13
C CYS A 617 25.36 -9.05 37.24
N ASN A 618 25.39 -10.38 37.40
CA ASN A 618 24.22 -11.23 37.61
C ASN A 618 24.51 -12.53 38.42
N ASP A 619 24.57 -12.35 39.74
CA ASP A 619 24.80 -13.36 40.79
C ASP A 619 23.73 -14.48 40.91
N LEU A 620 22.84 -14.61 39.93
CA LEU A 620 21.89 -15.72 39.82
C LEU A 620 22.22 -16.68 38.67
N LEU A 621 23.16 -16.32 37.79
CA LEU A 621 23.50 -17.04 36.57
C LEU A 621 25.02 -17.21 36.45
N SER A 622 25.53 -18.41 36.76
CA SER A 622 26.96 -18.74 36.70
C SER A 622 27.61 -18.68 35.29
N SER A 623 26.85 -18.24 34.28
CA SER A 623 27.30 -17.99 32.91
C SER A 623 27.56 -16.52 32.62
N VAL A 624 27.15 -15.62 33.52
CA VAL A 624 27.24 -14.17 33.38
C VAL A 624 28.27 -13.65 34.37
N PHE A 625 29.50 -13.41 33.89
CA PHE A 625 30.62 -12.98 34.72
C PHE A 625 31.70 -12.30 33.87
N PRO A 626 32.59 -11.50 34.48
CA PRO A 626 33.65 -10.81 33.77
C PRO A 626 34.48 -11.73 32.85
N SER A 627 34.55 -11.38 31.55
CA SER A 627 35.22 -12.17 30.50
C SER A 627 34.55 -13.51 30.13
N ALA A 628 33.25 -13.67 30.38
CA ALA A 628 32.46 -14.71 29.72
C ALA A 628 32.45 -14.52 28.19
N SER A 629 31.91 -15.48 27.44
CA SER A 629 31.73 -15.35 26.00
C SER A 629 30.28 -15.05 25.71
N GLU A 630 30.04 -13.92 25.05
CA GLU A 630 28.73 -13.43 24.66
C GLU A 630 27.95 -14.45 23.86
N THR A 631 26.66 -14.53 24.16
CA THR A 631 25.69 -15.34 23.44
C THR A 631 24.44 -14.50 23.27
N CYS A 632 23.97 -14.35 22.04
CA CYS A 632 22.76 -13.59 21.70
C CYS A 632 21.52 -14.01 22.53
N ASN A 633 21.35 -13.42 23.71
CA ASN A 633 20.39 -13.84 24.73
C ASN A 633 19.80 -12.65 25.50
N GLY A 634 20.20 -11.42 25.18
CA GLY A 634 19.73 -10.19 25.80
C GLY A 634 20.35 -9.89 27.16
N LEU A 635 21.43 -10.59 27.54
CA LEU A 635 22.20 -10.37 28.76
C LEU A 635 23.60 -9.86 28.38
N ASP A 636 24.15 -8.97 29.22
CA ASP A 636 25.57 -8.59 29.20
C ASP A 636 26.34 -9.75 29.87
N ASP A 637 26.69 -10.79 29.10
CA ASP A 637 27.25 -12.03 29.64
C ASP A 637 28.64 -11.80 30.25
N ASP A 638 29.45 -10.91 29.65
CA ASP A 638 30.83 -10.63 30.06
C ASP A 638 31.01 -9.41 30.99
N CYS A 639 29.90 -8.77 31.38
CA CYS A 639 29.81 -7.65 32.30
C CYS A 639 30.66 -6.42 31.89
N ASP A 640 30.91 -6.22 30.59
CA ASP A 640 31.70 -5.09 30.09
C ASP A 640 30.88 -3.80 29.90
N GLY A 641 29.57 -3.88 30.06
CA GLY A 641 28.62 -2.77 29.95
C GLY A 641 28.04 -2.57 28.57
N THR A 642 28.30 -3.49 27.64
CA THR A 642 27.55 -3.64 26.40
C THR A 642 26.67 -4.90 26.45
N THR A 643 25.83 -5.14 25.44
CA THR A 643 24.95 -6.33 25.44
C THR A 643 25.02 -6.97 24.06
N ASP A 644 25.33 -8.27 24.01
CA ASP A 644 25.38 -9.13 22.81
C ASP A 644 26.32 -8.61 21.68
N GLU A 645 27.51 -8.14 22.02
CA GLU A 645 28.48 -7.61 21.06
C GLU A 645 29.25 -8.71 20.34
N GLY A 646 29.38 -8.56 19.03
CA GLY A 646 30.18 -9.48 18.21
C GLY A 646 29.54 -10.85 17.97
N VAL A 647 28.25 -11.04 18.30
CA VAL A 647 27.50 -12.31 18.14
C VAL A 647 26.19 -12.20 17.34
N LYS A 648 26.12 -11.23 16.41
CA LYS A 648 24.95 -11.02 15.54
C LYS A 648 24.72 -12.20 14.58
N THR A 649 23.45 -12.46 14.27
CA THR A 649 22.98 -13.36 13.22
C THR A 649 22.48 -12.56 12.02
N THR A 650 22.76 -13.07 10.82
CA THR A 650 22.21 -12.53 9.57
C THR A 650 20.76 -12.99 9.40
N PHE A 651 19.84 -12.05 9.23
CA PHE A 651 18.46 -12.26 8.81
C PHE A 651 18.26 -11.67 7.41
N TYR A 652 17.29 -12.18 6.67
CA TYR A 652 16.98 -11.84 5.28
C TYR A 652 15.61 -11.16 5.26
N ALA A 653 15.44 -10.11 4.46
CA ALA A 653 14.13 -9.47 4.32
C ALA A 653 13.13 -10.49 3.78
N ASP A 654 11.91 -10.43 4.28
CA ASP A 654 10.75 -11.25 3.92
C ASP A 654 9.65 -10.25 3.55
N ALA A 655 9.58 -9.87 2.27
CA ALA A 655 8.77 -8.72 1.85
C ALA A 655 7.29 -9.08 1.61
N ASP A 656 6.98 -10.34 1.31
CA ASP A 656 5.63 -10.86 1.10
C ASP A 656 5.05 -11.62 2.31
N ALA A 657 5.86 -11.88 3.33
CA ALA A 657 5.51 -12.52 4.60
C ALA A 657 5.20 -14.03 4.52
N ASP A 658 5.84 -14.75 3.61
CA ASP A 658 5.68 -16.20 3.41
C ASP A 658 6.57 -17.07 4.35
N GLY A 659 7.60 -16.46 4.95
CA GLY A 659 8.53 -17.09 5.88
C GLY A 659 9.91 -17.46 5.30
N TYR A 660 10.13 -17.21 4.02
CA TYR A 660 11.40 -17.25 3.31
C TYR A 660 11.88 -15.81 3.05
N GLY A 661 13.14 -15.63 2.66
CA GLY A 661 13.67 -14.27 2.54
C GLY A 661 14.83 -14.11 1.59
N ASN A 662 15.01 -12.88 1.14
CA ASN A 662 15.95 -12.49 0.10
C ASN A 662 17.40 -12.43 0.55
N VAL A 663 18.25 -13.25 -0.07
CA VAL A 663 19.71 -13.28 0.19
C VAL A 663 20.41 -11.93 -0.06
N ALA A 664 19.86 -11.06 -0.92
CA ALA A 664 20.44 -9.76 -1.27
C ALA A 664 20.14 -8.65 -0.25
N VAL A 665 19.11 -8.81 0.59
CA VAL A 665 18.68 -7.80 1.57
C VAL A 665 18.80 -8.37 2.97
N THR A 666 19.88 -7.99 3.66
CA THR A 666 20.24 -8.59 4.96
C THR A 666 20.25 -7.59 6.11
N GLU A 667 19.92 -8.08 7.30
CA GLU A 667 20.11 -7.40 8.58
C GLU A 667 20.96 -8.24 9.53
N GLU A 668 21.88 -7.60 10.25
CA GLU A 668 22.68 -8.23 11.31
C GLU A 668 22.12 -7.83 12.68
N ALA A 669 21.33 -8.72 13.28
CA ALA A 669 20.64 -8.51 14.55
C ALA A 669 20.67 -9.78 15.42
N CYS A 670 20.08 -9.69 16.61
CA CYS A 670 20.01 -10.81 17.55
C CYS A 670 18.68 -11.56 17.46
N ASP A 671 17.61 -10.80 17.27
CA ASP A 671 16.31 -11.26 16.83
C ASP A 671 15.97 -10.51 15.53
N PRO A 672 15.21 -11.10 14.60
CA PRO A 672 14.84 -10.43 13.36
C PRO A 672 13.97 -9.21 13.66
N SER A 673 14.18 -8.11 12.93
CA SER A 673 13.21 -7.02 12.90
C SER A 673 11.94 -7.45 12.15
N GLU A 674 10.84 -6.70 12.32
CA GLU A 674 9.57 -7.01 11.65
C GLU A 674 9.78 -6.95 10.12
N GLY A 675 9.51 -8.07 9.42
CA GLY A 675 9.77 -8.23 7.99
C GLY A 675 11.12 -8.85 7.64
N PHE A 676 11.78 -9.55 8.57
CA PHE A 676 12.99 -10.33 8.31
C PHE A 676 12.87 -11.76 8.88
N VAL A 677 13.44 -12.75 8.19
CA VAL A 677 13.45 -14.16 8.58
C VAL A 677 14.86 -14.76 8.51
N TYR A 678 15.01 -15.99 9.03
CA TYR A 678 16.31 -16.67 9.05
C TYR A 678 16.59 -17.46 7.76
N ASP A 679 15.53 -17.92 7.09
CA ASP A 679 15.66 -18.70 5.87
C ASP A 679 15.95 -17.77 4.68
N SER A 680 16.90 -18.14 3.83
CA SER A 680 17.42 -17.29 2.75
C SER A 680 17.13 -17.88 1.36
N THR A 681 16.12 -18.75 1.28
CA THR A 681 15.92 -19.65 0.14
C THR A 681 14.80 -19.19 -0.79
N ASP A 682 14.33 -17.96 -0.60
CA ASP A 682 13.35 -17.33 -1.48
C ASP A 682 14.00 -16.86 -2.79
N CYS A 683 13.44 -17.30 -3.91
CA CYS A 683 13.87 -16.90 -5.24
C CYS A 683 13.10 -15.68 -5.79
N ASP A 684 11.93 -15.33 -5.23
CA ASP A 684 11.20 -14.09 -5.49
C ASP A 684 10.47 -13.57 -4.23
N ASP A 685 11.21 -12.84 -3.39
CA ASP A 685 10.79 -12.22 -2.11
C ASP A 685 9.68 -11.17 -2.21
N ALA A 686 9.06 -11.00 -3.38
CA ALA A 686 7.89 -10.17 -3.60
C ALA A 686 6.60 -10.99 -3.82
N ASP A 687 6.71 -12.31 -3.99
CA ASP A 687 5.60 -13.21 -4.32
C ASP A 687 5.47 -14.40 -3.34
N VAL A 688 4.43 -14.35 -2.51
CA VAL A 688 4.09 -15.35 -1.47
C VAL A 688 3.89 -16.78 -2.01
N ASP A 689 3.63 -16.91 -3.31
CA ASP A 689 3.38 -18.20 -3.96
C ASP A 689 4.67 -18.81 -4.56
N VAL A 690 5.81 -18.10 -4.55
CA VAL A 690 7.12 -18.55 -5.09
C VAL A 690 8.12 -18.77 -3.96
N ASN A 691 8.22 -20.00 -3.46
CA ASN A 691 9.12 -20.37 -2.38
C ASN A 691 9.42 -21.87 -2.32
N PRO A 692 10.48 -22.30 -1.61
CA PRO A 692 10.87 -23.71 -1.46
C PRO A 692 9.83 -24.70 -0.91
N GLY A 693 8.68 -24.22 -0.46
CA GLY A 693 7.57 -25.03 0.00
C GLY A 693 6.34 -25.02 -0.92
N ALA A 694 6.38 -24.31 -2.05
CA ALA A 694 5.29 -24.19 -3.00
C ALA A 694 5.09 -25.48 -3.82
N ASP A 695 3.87 -25.64 -4.36
CA ASP A 695 3.56 -26.66 -5.37
C ASP A 695 3.87 -26.03 -6.76
N GLU A 696 4.42 -26.83 -7.68
CA GLU A 696 4.77 -26.37 -9.04
C GLU A 696 3.55 -26.24 -9.96
N PHE A 697 3.54 -25.19 -10.77
CA PHE A 697 2.57 -24.93 -11.84
C PHE A 697 3.28 -24.71 -13.18
N CYS A 698 2.62 -25.01 -14.30
CA CYS A 698 3.11 -24.70 -15.64
C CYS A 698 2.91 -23.20 -15.94
N ASN A 699 3.65 -22.32 -15.27
CA ASN A 699 3.51 -20.87 -15.33
C ASN A 699 4.83 -20.14 -15.68
N SER A 700 5.88 -20.88 -16.02
CA SER A 700 7.22 -20.40 -16.35
C SER A 700 7.96 -19.72 -15.20
N LEU A 701 7.54 -20.00 -13.97
CA LEU A 701 8.26 -19.69 -12.74
C LEU A 701 8.85 -20.98 -12.15
N ASP A 702 9.93 -20.84 -11.39
CA ASP A 702 10.45 -21.88 -10.50
C ASP A 702 9.74 -21.68 -9.16
N ASP A 703 8.47 -22.09 -9.08
CA ASP A 703 7.59 -21.80 -7.94
C ASP A 703 8.19 -22.37 -6.63
N ASN A 704 8.87 -23.51 -6.70
CA ASN A 704 9.47 -24.21 -5.58
C ASN A 704 10.97 -23.88 -5.35
N CYS A 705 11.53 -22.93 -6.10
CA CYS A 705 12.92 -22.48 -6.01
C CYS A 705 13.98 -23.61 -5.99
N ASP A 706 13.75 -24.75 -6.64
CA ASP A 706 14.69 -25.88 -6.66
C ASP A 706 15.69 -25.84 -7.83
N GLY A 707 15.49 -24.88 -8.74
CA GLY A 707 16.32 -24.61 -9.91
C GLY A 707 15.84 -25.26 -11.20
N THR A 708 14.66 -25.89 -11.21
CA THR A 708 13.94 -26.27 -12.43
C THR A 708 12.67 -25.45 -12.60
N VAL A 709 12.39 -25.03 -13.84
CA VAL A 709 11.18 -24.27 -14.19
C VAL A 709 10.24 -25.23 -14.91
N ASP A 710 8.95 -25.24 -14.56
CA ASP A 710 7.87 -25.99 -15.20
C ASP A 710 8.16 -27.50 -15.35
N GLU A 711 8.17 -28.22 -14.22
CA GLU A 711 8.51 -29.65 -14.18
C GLU A 711 7.41 -30.56 -14.74
N ASP A 712 7.80 -31.75 -15.22
CA ASP A 712 6.87 -32.75 -15.78
C ASP A 712 5.79 -33.23 -14.77
N ASP A 713 5.95 -32.99 -13.46
CA ASP A 713 4.97 -33.29 -12.42
C ASP A 713 4.26 -32.07 -11.81
N ALA A 714 4.26 -30.93 -12.51
CA ALA A 714 3.47 -29.76 -12.16
C ALA A 714 1.98 -30.12 -11.96
N VAL A 715 1.33 -29.46 -11.00
CA VAL A 715 -0.03 -29.81 -10.56
C VAL A 715 -1.08 -29.62 -11.66
N ASP A 716 -0.83 -28.73 -12.61
CA ASP A 716 -1.69 -28.38 -13.74
C ASP A 716 -1.14 -28.80 -15.11
N ALA A 717 -0.16 -29.72 -15.14
CA ALA A 717 0.38 -30.25 -16.39
C ALA A 717 -0.72 -30.81 -17.32
N PRO A 718 -0.89 -30.26 -18.55
CA PRO A 718 -1.88 -30.74 -19.49
C PRO A 718 -1.56 -32.15 -20.00
N THR A 719 -2.59 -32.91 -20.34
CA THR A 719 -2.46 -34.21 -21.00
C THR A 719 -2.40 -34.03 -22.52
N TRP A 720 -1.38 -34.60 -23.15
CA TRP A 720 -1.17 -34.63 -24.59
C TRP A 720 -1.38 -36.04 -25.13
N TYR A 721 -1.92 -36.16 -26.34
CA TYR A 721 -2.28 -37.41 -27.02
C TYR A 721 -1.40 -37.57 -28.27
N ALA A 722 -0.83 -38.74 -28.51
CA ALA A 722 0.04 -38.94 -29.67
C ALA A 722 -0.74 -38.74 -30.97
N ASP A 723 -0.14 -38.02 -31.92
CA ASP A 723 -0.63 -37.74 -33.27
C ASP A 723 0.43 -38.28 -34.25
N SER A 724 0.17 -39.48 -34.77
CA SER A 724 1.12 -40.31 -35.51
C SER A 724 1.02 -40.14 -37.02
N ASP A 725 -0.15 -39.74 -37.53
CA ASP A 725 -0.44 -39.50 -38.96
C ASP A 725 -0.51 -38.00 -39.30
N LEU A 726 -0.49 -37.11 -38.30
CA LEU A 726 -0.36 -35.66 -38.38
C LEU A 726 -1.62 -34.95 -38.89
N ASP A 727 -2.80 -35.42 -38.48
CA ASP A 727 -4.09 -34.84 -38.84
C ASP A 727 -4.68 -33.89 -37.76
N LEU A 728 -3.94 -33.67 -36.67
CA LEU A 728 -4.29 -32.83 -35.51
C LEU A 728 -5.28 -33.45 -34.51
N TYR A 729 -5.61 -34.73 -34.66
CA TYR A 729 -6.31 -35.52 -33.66
C TYR A 729 -5.36 -36.56 -33.07
N GLY A 730 -5.59 -36.99 -31.82
CA GLY A 730 -4.65 -37.87 -31.13
C GLY A 730 -5.29 -39.08 -30.44
N ASP A 731 -4.49 -40.13 -30.23
CA ASP A 731 -4.92 -41.40 -29.62
C ASP A 731 -5.16 -41.25 -28.11
N GLU A 732 -6.41 -41.38 -27.67
CA GLU A 732 -6.83 -41.39 -26.25
C GLU A 732 -6.09 -42.42 -25.38
N ASN A 733 -5.48 -43.44 -25.98
CA ASN A 733 -4.75 -44.51 -25.28
C ASN A 733 -3.24 -44.27 -25.19
N ASN A 734 -2.71 -43.24 -25.84
CA ASN A 734 -1.29 -42.92 -25.87
C ASN A 734 -1.03 -41.49 -25.39
N THR A 735 -0.96 -41.32 -24.07
CA THR A 735 -0.87 -40.01 -23.43
C THR A 735 0.47 -39.70 -22.79
N LEU A 736 0.78 -38.40 -22.68
CA LEU A 736 1.87 -37.84 -21.90
C LEU A 736 1.38 -36.61 -21.10
N GLU A 737 1.72 -36.50 -19.82
CA GLU A 737 1.42 -35.31 -19.00
C GLU A 737 2.72 -34.52 -18.83
N VAL A 738 2.79 -33.34 -19.46
CA VAL A 738 3.94 -32.41 -19.44
C VAL A 738 3.46 -30.98 -19.79
N CYS A 739 4.19 -29.95 -19.37
CA CYS A 739 3.79 -28.55 -19.56
C CYS A 739 3.73 -28.09 -21.03
N THR A 740 4.53 -28.68 -21.92
CA THR A 740 4.59 -28.31 -23.35
C THR A 740 4.28 -29.49 -24.26
N ALA A 741 3.57 -29.25 -25.36
CA ALA A 741 3.26 -30.25 -26.38
C ALA A 741 4.54 -30.94 -26.90
N PRO A 742 4.72 -32.24 -26.61
CA PRO A 742 5.80 -33.01 -27.22
C PRO A 742 5.59 -33.11 -28.73
N ALA A 743 6.67 -33.10 -29.52
CA ALA A 743 6.57 -33.32 -30.95
C ALA A 743 5.87 -34.66 -31.28
N GLY A 744 4.82 -34.60 -32.11
CA GLY A 744 3.96 -35.75 -32.44
C GLY A 744 2.91 -36.06 -31.37
N TYR A 745 2.51 -35.07 -30.58
CA TYR A 745 1.37 -35.13 -29.69
C TYR A 745 0.52 -33.84 -29.81
N ILE A 746 -0.80 -33.97 -29.70
CA ILE A 746 -1.80 -32.89 -29.77
C ILE A 746 -2.73 -32.92 -28.55
N ALA A 747 -3.49 -31.86 -28.31
CA ALA A 747 -4.38 -31.76 -27.15
C ALA A 747 -5.73 -32.48 -27.35
N ASP A 748 -6.13 -32.72 -28.59
CA ASP A 748 -7.38 -33.42 -28.90
C ASP A 748 -7.18 -34.93 -28.89
N ALA A 749 -8.15 -35.66 -28.33
CA ALA A 749 -8.06 -37.09 -28.00
C ALA A 749 -9.01 -37.95 -28.83
N THR A 750 -9.58 -37.38 -29.88
CA THR A 750 -10.78 -37.90 -30.54
C THR A 750 -10.48 -38.74 -31.79
N ASP A 751 -9.22 -39.06 -32.03
CA ASP A 751 -8.81 -39.92 -33.12
C ASP A 751 -9.10 -41.40 -32.80
N CYS A 752 -9.83 -42.07 -33.70
CA CYS A 752 -10.16 -43.48 -33.59
C CYS A 752 -9.23 -44.42 -34.39
N ASP A 753 -8.39 -43.91 -35.28
CA ASP A 753 -7.28 -44.61 -35.94
C ASP A 753 -6.10 -43.67 -36.26
N ASP A 754 -5.27 -43.41 -35.23
CA ASP A 754 -3.98 -42.67 -35.20
C ASP A 754 -2.88 -43.28 -36.09
N THR A 755 -3.23 -43.75 -37.28
CA THR A 755 -2.33 -44.19 -38.34
C THR A 755 -2.82 -43.83 -39.75
N ASP A 756 -3.98 -43.20 -39.87
CA ASP A 756 -4.68 -42.85 -41.10
C ASP A 756 -5.29 -41.43 -40.98
N ASP A 757 -4.68 -40.47 -41.67
CA ASP A 757 -5.01 -39.02 -41.64
C ASP A 757 -6.41 -38.65 -42.18
N LEU A 758 -7.18 -39.66 -42.59
CA LEU A 758 -8.55 -39.55 -43.09
C LEU A 758 -9.59 -40.11 -42.10
N VAL A 759 -9.18 -40.56 -40.92
CA VAL A 759 -10.04 -41.22 -39.92
C VAL A 759 -10.01 -40.44 -38.62
N ASN A 760 -10.83 -39.40 -38.54
CA ASN A 760 -10.89 -38.49 -37.40
C ASN A 760 -12.30 -37.86 -37.30
N PRO A 761 -12.63 -37.08 -36.26
CA PRO A 761 -13.97 -36.51 -36.08
C PRO A 761 -14.48 -35.59 -37.17
N GLU A 762 -13.58 -35.04 -37.99
CA GLU A 762 -13.92 -34.23 -39.17
C GLU A 762 -13.82 -35.04 -40.48
N GLY A 763 -13.48 -36.32 -40.38
CA GLY A 763 -13.49 -37.26 -41.49
C GLY A 763 -14.88 -37.39 -42.11
N ILE A 764 -14.91 -37.63 -43.42
CA ILE A 764 -16.17 -37.86 -44.15
C ILE A 764 -16.43 -39.36 -44.24
N GLU A 765 -17.63 -39.79 -43.86
CA GLU A 765 -18.06 -41.19 -43.91
C GLU A 765 -18.03 -41.78 -45.35
N ILE A 766 -17.27 -42.87 -45.52
CA ILE A 766 -17.14 -43.60 -46.79
C ILE A 766 -17.97 -44.88 -46.75
N CYS A 767 -19.00 -44.96 -47.58
CA CYS A 767 -19.89 -46.12 -47.54
C CYS A 767 -19.18 -47.44 -47.95
N ASP A 768 -19.54 -48.55 -47.30
CA ASP A 768 -19.14 -49.94 -47.60
C ASP A 768 -17.63 -50.27 -47.37
N ASP A 769 -16.86 -49.39 -46.71
CA ASP A 769 -15.44 -49.63 -46.38
C ASP A 769 -15.23 -50.27 -44.99
N THR A 770 -16.27 -50.26 -44.13
CA THR A 770 -16.34 -50.81 -42.77
C THR A 770 -15.44 -50.13 -41.74
N ILE A 771 -14.91 -48.96 -42.05
CA ILE A 771 -14.16 -48.06 -41.18
C ILE A 771 -15.14 -47.03 -40.59
N ASP A 772 -14.81 -46.45 -39.45
CA ASP A 772 -15.58 -45.39 -38.78
C ASP A 772 -14.84 -44.09 -39.07
N ASN A 773 -15.05 -43.51 -40.25
CA ASN A 773 -14.18 -42.46 -40.80
C ASN A 773 -14.34 -41.14 -40.04
N ASP A 774 -15.53 -40.86 -39.51
CA ASP A 774 -15.83 -39.65 -38.73
C ASP A 774 -15.75 -39.87 -37.21
N CYS A 775 -15.30 -41.05 -36.78
CA CYS A 775 -15.18 -41.46 -35.38
C CYS A 775 -16.46 -41.25 -34.53
N ASP A 776 -17.67 -41.19 -35.13
CA ASP A 776 -18.93 -41.00 -34.42
C ASP A 776 -19.47 -42.29 -33.77
N GLY A 777 -18.87 -43.43 -34.15
CA GLY A 777 -19.18 -44.77 -33.65
C GLY A 777 -20.09 -45.61 -34.56
N ASP A 778 -20.49 -45.09 -35.71
CA ASP A 778 -21.42 -45.69 -36.68
C ASP A 778 -20.79 -45.86 -38.09
N THR A 779 -19.90 -46.85 -38.26
CA THR A 779 -19.15 -47.25 -39.48
C THR A 779 -19.77 -47.17 -40.91
N ASP A 780 -21.09 -47.03 -41.08
CA ASP A 780 -21.74 -47.06 -42.41
C ASP A 780 -23.23 -46.57 -42.34
N LEU A 781 -23.66 -45.87 -41.29
CA LEU A 781 -25.10 -45.71 -40.98
C LEU A 781 -25.66 -44.28 -41.07
N SER A 782 -24.85 -43.30 -41.48
CA SER A 782 -25.33 -41.94 -41.71
C SER A 782 -26.05 -41.82 -43.07
N ASP A 783 -27.05 -40.94 -43.17
CA ASP A 783 -27.73 -40.60 -44.44
C ASP A 783 -26.86 -39.62 -45.29
N GLU A 784 -25.56 -39.45 -44.96
CA GLU A 784 -24.64 -38.40 -45.46
C GLU A 784 -23.30 -38.96 -45.99
N CYS A 785 -23.23 -40.25 -46.38
CA CYS A 785 -21.99 -40.86 -46.88
C CYS A 785 -21.76 -40.67 -48.41
N LEU A 786 -20.50 -40.61 -48.85
CA LEU A 786 -20.11 -40.41 -50.28
C LEU A 786 -19.81 -41.73 -51.01
N TYR A 787 -20.18 -41.81 -52.30
CA TYR A 787 -19.86 -42.94 -53.19
C TYR A 787 -18.91 -42.52 -54.33
N GLU A 788 -17.83 -43.28 -54.53
CA GLU A 788 -17.00 -43.16 -55.75
C GLU A 788 -17.83 -43.57 -56.99
N GLY A 789 -17.78 -42.77 -58.07
CA GLY A 789 -18.38 -43.15 -59.35
C GLY A 789 -18.79 -42.00 -60.27
N THR A 790 -19.53 -42.35 -61.33
CA THR A 790 -19.92 -41.43 -62.40
C THR A 790 -21.41 -41.05 -62.30
N TYR A 791 -21.69 -39.76 -62.23
CA TYR A 791 -23.02 -39.17 -62.31
C TYR A 791 -23.28 -38.70 -63.74
N THR A 792 -24.44 -39.05 -64.29
CA THR A 792 -24.82 -38.62 -65.64
C THR A 792 -26.19 -37.97 -65.64
N GLY A 793 -26.34 -36.92 -66.43
CA GLY A 793 -27.46 -36.01 -66.29
C GLY A 793 -27.78 -35.17 -67.51
N THR A 794 -28.67 -34.21 -67.30
CA THR A 794 -29.04 -33.18 -68.28
C THR A 794 -28.61 -31.81 -67.83
N PHE A 795 -28.16 -31.00 -68.80
CA PHE A 795 -27.77 -29.60 -68.61
C PHE A 795 -28.74 -28.71 -69.39
N GLU A 796 -29.30 -27.68 -68.75
CA GLU A 796 -30.20 -26.70 -69.36
C GLU A 796 -29.84 -25.27 -68.93
N ALA A 797 -29.69 -24.34 -69.86
CA ALA A 797 -29.40 -22.94 -69.57
C ALA A 797 -30.15 -21.98 -70.50
N ASP A 798 -30.88 -21.04 -69.92
CA ASP A 798 -31.60 -19.98 -70.63
C ASP A 798 -30.75 -18.71 -70.74
N VAL A 799 -30.31 -18.35 -71.95
CA VAL A 799 -29.49 -17.16 -72.21
C VAL A 799 -30.33 -16.04 -72.80
N THR A 800 -30.38 -14.89 -72.12
CA THR A 800 -31.19 -13.73 -72.48
C THR A 800 -30.35 -12.52 -72.86
N LEU A 801 -30.45 -12.08 -74.13
CA LEU A 801 -29.87 -10.82 -74.61
C LEU A 801 -30.72 -9.62 -74.15
N THR A 802 -30.22 -8.90 -73.14
CA THR A 802 -30.94 -7.81 -72.44
C THR A 802 -31.33 -6.67 -73.38
N ALA A 803 -30.48 -6.35 -74.36
CA ALA A 803 -30.71 -5.27 -75.32
C ALA A 803 -31.90 -5.51 -76.28
N PHE A 804 -32.30 -6.76 -76.48
CA PHE A 804 -33.34 -7.14 -77.44
C PHE A 804 -34.50 -7.94 -76.84
N GLY A 805 -34.38 -8.37 -75.58
CA GLY A 805 -35.37 -9.22 -74.90
C GLY A 805 -35.57 -10.56 -75.61
N ILE A 806 -34.48 -11.12 -76.15
CA ILE A 806 -34.48 -12.39 -76.86
C ILE A 806 -33.82 -13.41 -75.94
N THR A 807 -34.54 -14.49 -75.64
CA THR A 807 -34.05 -15.64 -74.87
C THR A 807 -33.87 -16.83 -75.81
N ASP A 808 -32.80 -17.59 -75.60
CA ASP A 808 -32.50 -18.85 -76.28
C ASP A 808 -31.98 -19.86 -75.26
N THR A 809 -32.29 -21.13 -75.47
CA THR A 809 -32.03 -22.20 -74.50
C THR A 809 -30.93 -23.13 -75.04
N CYS A 810 -29.93 -23.39 -74.21
CA CYS A 810 -28.90 -24.40 -74.41
C CYS A 810 -29.30 -25.65 -73.64
N GLU A 811 -29.47 -26.78 -74.32
CA GLU A 811 -29.81 -28.07 -73.68
C GLU A 811 -28.77 -29.12 -74.08
N GLY A 812 -28.41 -30.01 -73.16
CA GLY A 812 -27.55 -31.15 -73.45
C GLY A 812 -27.30 -32.08 -72.26
N ALA A 813 -26.11 -32.67 -72.21
CA ALA A 813 -25.76 -33.74 -71.27
C ALA A 813 -24.61 -33.32 -70.37
N VAL A 814 -24.62 -33.80 -69.13
CA VAL A 814 -23.55 -33.62 -68.16
C VAL A 814 -23.08 -35.00 -67.67
N GLU A 815 -21.78 -35.15 -67.50
CA GLU A 815 -21.11 -36.34 -66.96
C GLU A 815 -20.07 -35.87 -65.95
N LEU A 816 -20.23 -36.28 -64.69
CA LEU A 816 -19.39 -35.90 -63.55
C LEU A 816 -18.83 -37.17 -62.91
N ASP A 817 -17.57 -37.14 -62.49
CA ASP A 817 -16.91 -38.17 -61.72
C ASP A 817 -16.61 -37.62 -60.32
N VAL A 818 -16.92 -38.42 -59.29
CA VAL A 818 -16.58 -38.15 -57.89
C VAL A 818 -15.39 -39.02 -57.51
N ALA A 819 -14.30 -38.38 -57.09
CA ALA A 819 -13.10 -39.05 -56.61
C ALA A 819 -12.93 -38.79 -55.11
N ILE A 820 -12.77 -39.88 -54.35
CA ILE A 820 -12.62 -39.88 -52.89
C ILE A 820 -11.22 -40.33 -52.43
N ASP A 821 -10.35 -40.69 -53.39
CA ASP A 821 -8.94 -41.03 -53.10
C ASP A 821 -8.13 -39.71 -53.01
N GLY A 822 -7.94 -39.18 -51.80
CA GLY A 822 -7.25 -37.90 -51.54
C GLY A 822 -8.23 -36.77 -51.21
N GLU A 823 -8.02 -35.56 -51.76
CA GLU A 823 -8.96 -34.43 -51.65
C GLU A 823 -10.29 -34.78 -52.35
N PRO A 824 -11.43 -34.89 -51.64
CA PRO A 824 -12.71 -35.24 -52.23
C PRO A 824 -13.17 -34.20 -53.24
N MET A 825 -13.18 -34.57 -54.53
CA MET A 825 -13.44 -33.65 -55.63
C MET A 825 -14.49 -34.19 -56.59
N ILE A 826 -15.35 -33.29 -57.09
CA ILE A 826 -16.21 -33.55 -58.24
C ILE A 826 -15.64 -32.85 -59.48
N PHE A 827 -15.51 -33.59 -60.56
CA PHE A 827 -15.07 -33.02 -61.84
C PHE A 827 -15.81 -33.65 -63.01
N GLY A 828 -16.02 -32.88 -64.07
CA GLY A 828 -16.66 -33.43 -65.26
C GLY A 828 -16.89 -32.44 -66.38
N GLU A 829 -17.63 -32.88 -67.39
CA GLU A 829 -17.95 -32.09 -68.57
C GLU A 829 -19.47 -31.95 -68.74
N ALA A 830 -19.92 -30.71 -68.94
CA ALA A 830 -21.25 -30.40 -69.44
C ALA A 830 -21.16 -30.01 -70.91
N SER A 831 -22.00 -30.61 -71.75
CA SER A 831 -22.11 -30.26 -73.17
C SER A 831 -23.53 -29.83 -73.50
N CYS A 832 -23.70 -28.71 -74.20
CA CYS A 832 -25.02 -28.20 -74.58
C CYS A 832 -25.05 -27.58 -75.97
N ALA A 833 -26.23 -27.55 -76.59
CA ALA A 833 -26.43 -26.94 -77.90
C ALA A 833 -27.62 -25.99 -77.91
N PHE A 834 -27.43 -24.79 -78.48
CA PHE A 834 -28.51 -23.83 -78.67
C PHE A 834 -29.52 -24.28 -79.73
N SER A 835 -30.81 -24.10 -79.44
CA SER A 835 -31.89 -24.50 -80.35
C SER A 835 -32.50 -23.34 -81.18
N GLY A 836 -32.18 -22.08 -80.86
CA GLY A 836 -32.78 -20.88 -81.47
C GLY A 836 -31.85 -20.01 -82.33
N LEU A 837 -31.83 -18.71 -82.08
CA LEU A 837 -31.07 -17.71 -82.84
C LEU A 837 -29.55 -17.87 -82.66
N PHE A 838 -29.11 -18.29 -81.47
CA PHE A 838 -27.70 -18.50 -81.12
C PHE A 838 -27.09 -19.70 -81.84
N ALA A 839 -27.91 -20.69 -82.23
CA ALA A 839 -27.50 -21.84 -83.06
C ALA A 839 -26.92 -21.46 -84.43
N THR A 840 -27.08 -20.20 -84.86
CA THR A 840 -26.48 -19.69 -86.10
C THR A 840 -25.09 -19.08 -85.92
N TYR A 841 -24.70 -18.79 -84.67
CA TYR A 841 -23.40 -18.23 -84.28
C TYR A 841 -22.49 -19.30 -83.69
N TYR A 842 -23.05 -20.21 -82.89
CA TYR A 842 -22.37 -21.37 -82.32
C TYR A 842 -22.87 -22.62 -83.05
N ALA A 843 -22.04 -23.16 -83.93
CA ALA A 843 -22.42 -24.26 -84.82
C ALA A 843 -22.01 -25.65 -84.29
N ASP A 844 -21.19 -25.67 -83.25
CA ASP A 844 -20.71 -26.84 -82.53
C ASP A 844 -21.27 -26.81 -81.10
N ASP A 845 -21.24 -27.94 -80.40
CA ASP A 845 -21.69 -28.04 -79.00
C ASP A 845 -20.76 -27.22 -78.10
N ILE A 846 -21.34 -26.48 -77.14
CA ILE A 846 -20.59 -25.79 -76.09
C ILE A 846 -20.24 -26.84 -75.05
N ILE A 847 -18.95 -26.92 -74.71
CA ILE A 847 -18.45 -27.85 -73.69
C ILE A 847 -17.85 -27.00 -72.58
N GLY A 848 -18.39 -27.15 -71.37
CA GLY A 848 -17.88 -26.55 -70.16
C GLY A 848 -17.36 -27.61 -69.20
N ALA A 849 -16.35 -27.25 -68.41
CA ALA A 849 -15.90 -28.03 -67.28
C ALA A 849 -16.71 -27.64 -66.03
N ILE A 850 -16.96 -28.63 -65.19
CA ILE A 850 -17.55 -28.47 -63.86
C ILE A 850 -16.51 -29.02 -62.89
N GLU A 851 -16.09 -28.18 -61.94
CA GLU A 851 -15.19 -28.56 -60.85
C GLU A 851 -15.77 -28.03 -59.54
N GLY A 852 -15.73 -28.83 -58.48
CA GLY A 852 -16.19 -28.47 -57.14
C GLY A 852 -15.43 -29.24 -56.07
N ASP A 853 -15.12 -28.56 -54.98
CA ASP A 853 -14.55 -29.16 -53.77
C ASP A 853 -15.71 -29.58 -52.86
N ILE A 854 -15.71 -30.85 -52.44
CA ILE A 854 -16.79 -31.42 -51.61
C ILE A 854 -16.36 -31.49 -50.14
N PHE A 855 -15.12 -31.09 -49.82
CA PHE A 855 -14.53 -31.26 -48.50
C PHE A 855 -15.01 -30.22 -47.48
N SER A 856 -15.39 -29.01 -47.92
CA SER A 856 -15.65 -27.87 -47.03
C SER A 856 -17.12 -27.58 -46.68
N ASP A 857 -18.09 -28.09 -47.46
CA ASP A 857 -19.53 -28.00 -47.19
C ASP A 857 -20.30 -29.03 -48.04
N MET A 858 -21.32 -29.69 -47.47
CA MET A 858 -22.25 -30.55 -48.24
C MET A 858 -23.09 -29.74 -49.24
N ASP A 859 -23.17 -28.43 -49.09
CA ASP A 859 -23.62 -27.50 -50.12
C ASP A 859 -22.52 -27.37 -51.19
N ALA A 860 -22.59 -28.22 -52.22
CA ALA A 860 -21.59 -28.25 -53.28
C ALA A 860 -21.58 -26.92 -54.06
N GLU A 861 -20.55 -26.11 -53.82
CA GLU A 861 -20.22 -24.95 -54.62
C GLU A 861 -19.06 -25.28 -55.57
N GLY A 862 -19.11 -24.74 -56.78
CA GLY A 862 -18.04 -24.96 -57.72
C GLY A 862 -18.08 -24.05 -58.92
N ASP A 863 -17.08 -24.16 -59.77
CA ASP A 863 -16.93 -23.32 -60.94
C ASP A 863 -17.50 -24.00 -62.19
N LEU A 864 -18.29 -23.22 -62.95
CA LEU A 864 -18.73 -23.57 -64.30
C LEU A 864 -18.05 -22.62 -65.29
N TYR A 865 -17.22 -23.18 -66.18
CA TYR A 865 -16.55 -22.43 -67.23
C TYR A 865 -16.52 -23.16 -68.56
N ASP A 866 -16.64 -22.41 -69.67
CA ASP A 866 -16.50 -22.92 -71.04
C ASP A 866 -15.46 -22.15 -71.87
N ASP A 867 -14.89 -22.81 -72.87
CA ASP A 867 -13.85 -22.25 -73.76
C ASP A 867 -14.31 -21.00 -74.55
N ASP A 868 -15.63 -20.81 -74.73
CA ASP A 868 -16.22 -19.67 -75.44
C ASP A 868 -16.65 -18.52 -74.51
N GLU A 869 -16.34 -18.60 -73.20
CA GLU A 869 -16.65 -17.62 -72.13
C GLU A 869 -18.15 -17.22 -72.08
N ILE A 870 -19.05 -18.14 -72.44
CA ILE A 870 -20.49 -17.93 -72.38
C ILE A 870 -20.96 -18.09 -70.94
N PHE A 871 -20.43 -19.09 -70.23
CA PHE A 871 -20.69 -19.42 -68.84
C PHE A 871 -19.41 -19.15 -68.02
N SER A 872 -19.54 -18.33 -66.99
CA SER A 872 -18.52 -18.10 -65.96
C SER A 872 -19.26 -17.66 -64.70
N SER A 873 -19.65 -18.65 -63.90
CA SER A 873 -20.40 -18.44 -62.65
C SER A 873 -20.15 -19.60 -61.71
N ILE A 874 -20.32 -19.31 -60.41
CA ILE A 874 -20.42 -20.33 -59.38
C ILE A 874 -21.76 -21.04 -59.55
N TRP A 875 -21.74 -22.37 -59.52
CA TRP A 875 -22.94 -23.17 -59.34
C TRP A 875 -23.09 -23.52 -57.86
N THR A 876 -24.33 -23.55 -57.40
CA THR A 876 -24.69 -23.96 -56.04
C THR A 876 -25.64 -25.13 -56.16
N GLY A 877 -25.31 -26.26 -55.56
CA GLY A 877 -26.11 -27.48 -55.61
C GLY A 877 -26.18 -28.20 -54.28
N ILE A 878 -27.15 -29.10 -54.18
CA ILE A 878 -27.26 -30.02 -53.05
C ILE A 878 -26.84 -31.39 -53.54
N PHE A 879 -25.87 -31.99 -52.88
CA PHE A 879 -25.50 -33.38 -53.11
C PHE A 879 -26.44 -34.30 -52.30
N ASP A 880 -27.11 -35.24 -52.97
CA ASP A 880 -27.86 -36.34 -52.35
C ASP A 880 -27.26 -37.68 -52.82
N THR A 881 -27.50 -38.73 -52.03
CA THR A 881 -27.09 -40.12 -52.23
C THR A 881 -27.32 -40.68 -53.64
N ASP A 882 -28.35 -40.21 -54.36
CA ASP A 882 -28.73 -40.71 -55.69
C ASP A 882 -28.70 -39.63 -56.81
N GLU A 883 -28.62 -38.34 -56.46
CA GLU A 883 -28.86 -37.21 -57.38
C GLU A 883 -28.02 -35.99 -56.99
N LEU A 884 -27.52 -35.27 -58.00
CA LEU A 884 -26.92 -33.93 -57.82
C LEU A 884 -27.71 -32.95 -58.68
N ASP A 885 -28.37 -32.03 -57.99
CA ASP A 885 -29.15 -30.94 -58.56
C ASP A 885 -28.49 -29.60 -58.23
N ALA A 886 -28.13 -28.85 -59.27
CA ALA A 886 -27.45 -27.58 -59.14
C ALA A 886 -28.10 -26.48 -59.97
N THR A 887 -27.95 -25.25 -59.50
CA THR A 887 -28.38 -24.04 -60.20
C THR A 887 -27.21 -23.07 -60.36
N PHE A 888 -27.20 -22.32 -61.46
CA PHE A 888 -26.19 -21.30 -61.72
C PHE A 888 -26.82 -20.11 -62.44
N VAL A 889 -26.43 -18.90 -62.03
CA VAL A 889 -26.86 -17.65 -62.65
C VAL A 889 -25.66 -16.78 -62.92
N GLY A 890 -25.71 -16.01 -64.01
CA GLY A 890 -24.63 -15.08 -64.31
C GLY A 890 -24.99 -14.06 -65.37
N GLU A 891 -24.06 -13.15 -65.61
CA GLU A 891 -24.16 -12.14 -66.64
C GLU A 891 -22.85 -11.97 -67.39
N GLY A 892 -22.94 -11.57 -68.65
CA GLY A 892 -21.77 -11.43 -69.51
C GLY A 892 -21.99 -10.47 -70.66
N THR A 893 -20.96 -10.29 -71.48
CA THR A 893 -21.02 -9.41 -72.66
C THR A 893 -20.63 -10.17 -73.92
N LEU A 894 -21.60 -10.42 -74.80
CA LEU A 894 -21.37 -11.08 -76.08
C LEU A 894 -21.51 -10.10 -77.24
N LEU A 895 -20.46 -9.99 -78.06
CA LEU A 895 -20.42 -9.10 -79.24
C LEU A 895 -20.80 -7.63 -78.92
N GLY A 896 -20.52 -7.17 -77.70
CA GLY A 896 -20.79 -5.81 -77.21
C GLY A 896 -22.22 -5.57 -76.72
N TYR A 897 -23.02 -6.62 -76.48
CA TYR A 897 -24.33 -6.56 -75.84
C TYR A 897 -24.31 -7.34 -74.54
N ALA A 898 -24.90 -6.78 -73.49
CA ALA A 898 -25.12 -7.49 -72.23
C ALA A 898 -26.12 -8.64 -72.42
N TYR A 899 -25.83 -9.77 -71.79
CA TYR A 899 -26.74 -10.91 -71.63
C TYR A 899 -26.73 -11.38 -70.17
N THR A 900 -27.81 -12.04 -69.77
CA THR A 900 -27.91 -12.79 -68.51
C THR A 900 -28.19 -14.25 -68.83
N TYR A 901 -27.81 -15.16 -67.95
CA TYR A 901 -28.17 -16.56 -68.05
C TYR A 901 -28.57 -17.12 -66.69
N ASP A 902 -29.43 -18.12 -66.74
CA ASP A 902 -29.95 -18.87 -65.60
C ASP A 902 -30.08 -20.32 -66.07
N GLY A 903 -29.46 -21.24 -65.36
CA GLY A 903 -29.39 -22.63 -65.78
C GLY A 903 -29.30 -23.60 -64.62
N THR A 904 -29.54 -24.85 -64.95
CA THR A 904 -29.54 -25.98 -64.02
C THR A 904 -28.84 -27.17 -64.65
N PHE A 905 -28.26 -28.02 -63.81
CA PHE A 905 -27.93 -29.38 -64.20
C PHE A 905 -28.46 -30.36 -63.16
N GLU A 906 -29.05 -31.45 -63.65
CA GLU A 906 -29.68 -32.51 -62.86
C GLU A 906 -28.99 -33.82 -63.24
N THR A 907 -28.39 -34.52 -62.29
CA THR A 907 -27.62 -35.75 -62.55
C THR A 907 -28.07 -36.89 -61.65
N ILE A 908 -27.95 -38.12 -62.13
CA ILE A 908 -28.28 -39.31 -61.35
C ILE A 908 -27.05 -40.21 -61.26
N TYR A 909 -26.81 -40.79 -60.09
CA TYR A 909 -25.72 -41.74 -59.88
C TYR A 909 -25.86 -42.95 -60.80
N THR A 910 -24.79 -43.29 -61.52
CA THR A 910 -24.71 -44.48 -62.36
C THR A 910 -23.52 -45.35 -61.97
N PRO A 911 -23.75 -46.49 -61.27
CA PRO A 911 -22.67 -47.38 -60.81
C PRO A 911 -22.03 -48.23 -61.91
#